data_AF-A0A8A4ZDM8-F1
#
_entry.id   AF-A0A8A4ZDM8-F1
#
_cell.length_a   1.000
_cell.length_b   1.000
_cell.length_c   1.000
_cell.angle_alpha   90.00
_cell.angle_beta   90.00
_cell.angle_gamma   90.00
#
_symmetry.space_group_name_H-M   'P 1'
#
loop_
_entity.id
_entity.type
_entity.pdbx_description
1 polymer ?
#
loop_
_entity_poly.entity_id
_entity_poly.type
_entity_poly.pdbx_seq_one_letter_code
_entity_poly.pdbx_strand_id
1 'polypeptide(L)'
;METYREALSFAESEPGTPGLRSPQLGAVHAVLGYWTTKATLPATVVMPTGTGKTETMLALLVAARIPRLLVLVPSDALREQIAAKFETLGILQKLGVVAPSAQRPTVGRIEHGFVDPDAARAFASACNVMVATPAALLKSTNDSLSALVGACTHLFVDEAHHVAANTWSTIRNSFSDRPVVQFTATPFREDGKHLQGRAIYTFPLREAQTQGYFSRINYKAVIDFDDIDARVAEEAVAQLRADLANGHDHVLMARVRSVERAKAVLPHYERIAADLAPAIINSTLSKRTQQAALANLASRACRIVVCVSMLGEGFDLPALKIAAVHDPQKSLGVTLQFIGRFARTSSDGVYGEASVFVARTEIEVDPRLRELYAEDSDWNLILRDVTAAAVGQQQEVSDFEAGFTSLPAEVTLRNLVPKLSTVVYRTPTSEWDPMHLVDFFGEANLYTDPIGINADAGVAWCVVERRSSVRWGELRTVEEIAYELYVLYFDRDRHLLYINHSANDGVFEDLATAVVGSGASRFTGTTVYRVMADIQRLVPTNVGVLDARDQFRRFSMHVGSDVTASFSQAEAGTKSQTNISGGGYRNGEHVTISASLKGRIWSHATAHSLKHWRDWCDTIGDKLLDDTISIDHVIGQFIFPEPLTARPDGVLLGVEWPWTIYLNNADNLRLSLHESVHPASRTDLVPDTTSSTGPFRFDVRSGSWSVAYEADIQDGTIRYTCLSGDEVTVATARSQQPLSQWLNANGLTFILDHDRIIDGAMLYRPTWDRPPFDTDQLTALDWTGINIRTESQTVARLPHSVQFRAITELTADPAGWDVILDDDGTGEIADLVCLRVEGDTLLIQLVHCKFSHGDNPGARVADLYELCGQAQKSVRWRRDLRPFFKALLLRAQAKHNRDGKSPFEVGDPSKLFELQEMSLVLRTSMRIVIVQPGMSISRASTPQLDLLASTQAYLRTTINAPLSVWCSP
;
A
#
# COMPACT_ATOMS: atom_id res chain seq x y z
N MET A 1 -40.34 -14.88 -26.34
CA MET A 1 -39.34 -14.22 -27.22
C MET A 1 -39.98 -13.36 -28.29
N GLU A 2 -40.92 -13.87 -29.09
CA GLU A 2 -41.64 -13.02 -30.07
C GLU A 2 -42.43 -11.88 -29.41
N THR A 3 -42.94 -12.10 -28.20
CA THR A 3 -43.60 -11.09 -27.36
C THR A 3 -42.70 -9.95 -26.89
N TYR A 4 -41.38 -10.06 -27.10
CA TYR A 4 -40.41 -9.00 -26.78
C TYR A 4 -40.11 -8.09 -27.98
N ARG A 5 -40.58 -8.43 -29.18
CA ARG A 5 -40.39 -7.60 -30.37
C ARG A 5 -41.05 -6.24 -30.14
N GLU A 6 -40.25 -5.17 -30.24
CA GLU A 6 -40.69 -3.78 -30.02
C GLU A 6 -41.32 -3.52 -28.64
N ALA A 7 -41.11 -4.42 -27.68
CA ALA A 7 -41.73 -4.33 -26.37
C ALA A 7 -40.96 -3.43 -25.40
N LEU A 8 -39.72 -3.04 -25.71
CA LEU A 8 -38.92 -2.15 -24.87
C LEU A 8 -38.88 -0.74 -25.46
N SER A 9 -39.25 0.25 -24.65
CA SER A 9 -39.04 1.66 -24.95
C SER A 9 -37.63 2.09 -24.54
N PHE A 10 -36.93 2.79 -25.44
CA PHE A 10 -35.63 3.41 -25.19
C PHE A 10 -35.76 4.88 -24.75
N ALA A 11 -36.95 5.33 -24.37
CA ALA A 11 -37.16 6.68 -23.86
C ALA A 11 -36.39 6.87 -22.54
N GLU A 12 -35.67 7.98 -22.43
CA GLU A 12 -35.03 8.40 -21.19
C GLU A 12 -36.09 8.91 -20.21
N SER A 13 -35.88 8.67 -18.91
CA SER A 13 -36.78 9.14 -17.87
C SER A 13 -36.65 10.65 -17.71
N GLU A 14 -37.77 11.36 -17.82
CA GLU A 14 -37.87 12.80 -17.56
C GLU A 14 -38.86 13.08 -16.41
N PRO A 15 -38.83 14.26 -15.77
CA PRO A 15 -39.82 14.62 -14.76
C PRO A 15 -41.26 14.50 -15.32
N GLY A 16 -42.04 13.55 -14.80
CA GLY A 16 -43.41 13.28 -15.24
C GLY A 16 -43.55 12.26 -16.38
N THR A 17 -42.45 11.80 -16.99
CA THR A 17 -42.46 10.80 -18.07
C THR A 17 -41.65 9.57 -17.66
N PRO A 18 -42.29 8.39 -17.45
CA PRO A 18 -41.57 7.16 -17.14
C PRO A 18 -40.64 6.73 -18.28
N GLY A 19 -39.40 6.36 -17.95
CA GLY A 19 -38.39 5.92 -18.92
C GLY A 19 -37.24 5.16 -18.27
N LEU A 20 -36.26 4.77 -19.07
CA LEU A 20 -34.97 4.26 -18.59
C LEU A 20 -34.14 5.44 -18.05
N ARG A 21 -33.42 5.24 -16.96
CA ARG A 21 -32.43 6.22 -16.50
C ARG A 21 -31.28 6.31 -17.50
N SER A 22 -30.65 7.48 -17.62
CA SER A 22 -29.45 7.71 -18.42
C SER A 22 -28.40 6.58 -18.34
N PRO A 23 -27.98 6.14 -17.12
CA PRO A 23 -27.03 5.03 -16.98
C PRO A 23 -27.54 3.70 -17.53
N GLN A 24 -28.85 3.43 -17.45
CA GLN A 24 -29.45 2.21 -17.97
C GLN A 24 -29.46 2.23 -19.49
N LEU A 25 -29.86 3.37 -20.08
CA LEU A 25 -29.92 3.57 -21.52
C LEU A 25 -28.52 3.44 -22.15
N GLY A 26 -27.53 4.14 -21.60
CA GLY A 26 -26.15 4.08 -22.06
C GLY A 26 -25.56 2.68 -21.98
N ALA A 27 -25.77 1.97 -20.87
CA ALA A 27 -25.31 0.60 -20.69
C ALA A 27 -25.96 -0.37 -21.71
N VAL A 28 -27.27 -0.26 -21.94
CA VAL A 28 -27.97 -1.11 -22.94
C VAL A 28 -27.40 -0.88 -24.34
N HIS A 29 -27.25 0.38 -24.76
CA HIS A 29 -26.68 0.69 -26.08
C HIS A 29 -25.23 0.24 -26.22
N ALA A 30 -24.40 0.43 -25.19
CA ALA A 30 -23.00 0.00 -25.22
C ALA A 30 -22.88 -1.52 -25.38
N VAL A 31 -23.68 -2.30 -24.63
CA VAL A 31 -23.67 -3.77 -24.73
C VAL A 31 -24.17 -4.22 -26.10
N LEU A 32 -25.30 -3.67 -26.58
CA LEU A 32 -25.85 -4.02 -27.89
C LEU A 32 -24.87 -3.68 -29.02
N GLY A 33 -24.24 -2.49 -28.97
CA GLY A 33 -23.21 -2.06 -29.90
C GLY A 33 -21.98 -2.97 -29.85
N TYR A 34 -21.51 -3.32 -28.66
CA TYR A 34 -20.37 -4.23 -28.49
C TYR A 34 -20.66 -5.61 -29.09
N TRP A 35 -21.85 -6.17 -28.89
CA TRP A 35 -22.23 -7.46 -29.49
C TRP A 35 -22.26 -7.44 -31.02
N THR A 36 -22.43 -6.28 -31.68
CA THR A 36 -22.32 -6.20 -33.15
C THR A 36 -20.90 -6.44 -33.67
N THR A 37 -19.88 -6.20 -32.85
CA THR A 37 -18.46 -6.41 -33.21
C THR A 37 -18.07 -7.89 -33.28
N LYS A 38 -18.92 -8.79 -32.75
CA LYS A 38 -18.65 -10.22 -32.58
C LYS A 38 -17.41 -10.54 -31.73
N ALA A 39 -16.92 -9.58 -30.94
CA ALA A 39 -15.87 -9.83 -29.96
C ALA A 39 -16.35 -10.85 -28.92
N THR A 40 -15.52 -11.85 -28.64
CA THR A 40 -15.77 -12.92 -27.66
C THR A 40 -15.24 -12.59 -26.26
N LEU A 41 -14.50 -11.49 -26.13
CA LEU A 41 -14.00 -11.03 -24.84
C LEU A 41 -15.19 -10.58 -23.96
N PRO A 42 -15.22 -10.93 -22.65
CA PRO A 42 -16.29 -10.50 -21.76
C PRO A 42 -16.44 -8.99 -21.71
N ALA A 43 -17.69 -8.51 -21.81
CA ALA A 43 -18.01 -7.10 -21.72
C ALA A 43 -18.26 -6.71 -20.26
N THR A 44 -17.61 -5.66 -19.77
CA THR A 44 -17.77 -5.17 -18.40
C THR A 44 -18.53 -3.84 -18.41
N VAL A 45 -19.60 -3.79 -17.63
CA VAL A 45 -20.45 -2.62 -17.39
C VAL A 45 -20.28 -2.21 -15.93
N VAL A 46 -19.70 -1.02 -15.73
CA VAL A 46 -19.46 -0.45 -14.41
C VAL A 46 -20.54 0.59 -14.11
N MET A 47 -21.38 0.28 -13.13
CA MET A 47 -22.53 1.10 -12.75
C MET A 47 -22.61 1.22 -11.23
N PRO A 48 -22.58 2.44 -10.67
CA PRO A 48 -22.70 2.67 -9.24
C PRO A 48 -23.94 2.00 -8.65
N THR A 49 -23.85 1.59 -7.38
CA THR A 49 -24.99 0.96 -6.67
C THR A 49 -26.22 1.87 -6.68
N GLY A 50 -27.42 1.34 -6.95
CA GLY A 50 -28.65 2.17 -6.96
C GLY A 50 -28.98 2.87 -8.29
N THR A 51 -28.08 2.86 -9.28
CA THR A 51 -28.39 3.35 -10.65
C THR A 51 -29.28 2.41 -11.47
N GLY A 52 -29.57 1.21 -10.93
CA GLY A 52 -30.51 0.24 -11.52
C GLY A 52 -29.85 -0.83 -12.40
N LYS A 53 -28.71 -1.39 -11.96
CA LYS A 53 -28.02 -2.51 -12.62
C LYS A 53 -28.94 -3.69 -12.96
N THR A 54 -29.77 -4.12 -12.01
CA THR A 54 -30.67 -5.25 -12.23
C THR A 54 -31.72 -4.89 -13.29
N GLU A 55 -32.26 -3.69 -13.27
CA GLU A 55 -33.17 -3.18 -14.31
C GLU A 55 -32.48 -3.14 -15.69
N THR A 56 -31.19 -2.78 -15.77
CA THR A 56 -30.42 -2.88 -17.02
C THR A 56 -30.32 -4.32 -17.52
N MET A 57 -30.12 -5.31 -16.65
CA MET A 57 -30.12 -6.72 -17.04
C MET A 57 -31.48 -7.15 -17.62
N LEU A 58 -32.59 -6.71 -17.00
CA LEU A 58 -33.95 -6.96 -17.49
C LEU A 58 -34.18 -6.31 -18.85
N ALA A 59 -33.75 -5.05 -19.03
CA ALA A 59 -33.85 -4.34 -20.30
C ALA A 59 -33.06 -5.07 -21.41
N LEU A 60 -31.84 -5.55 -21.11
CA LEU A 60 -31.03 -6.32 -22.06
C LEU A 60 -31.67 -7.65 -22.46
N LEU A 61 -32.27 -8.38 -21.51
CA LEU A 61 -33.01 -9.62 -21.80
C LEU A 61 -34.09 -9.38 -22.87
N VAL A 62 -34.86 -8.30 -22.73
CA VAL A 62 -35.93 -7.93 -23.66
C VAL A 62 -35.36 -7.38 -24.97
N ALA A 63 -34.44 -6.40 -24.92
CA ALA A 63 -33.88 -5.73 -26.08
C ALA A 63 -33.17 -6.69 -27.03
N ALA A 64 -32.29 -7.53 -26.49
CA ALA A 64 -31.52 -8.48 -27.29
C ALA A 64 -32.29 -9.78 -27.56
N ARG A 65 -33.48 -9.95 -26.98
CA ARG A 65 -34.30 -11.15 -27.10
C ARG A 65 -33.46 -12.40 -26.79
N ILE A 66 -32.83 -12.42 -25.63
CA ILE A 66 -31.93 -13.50 -25.18
C ILE A 66 -32.71 -14.81 -24.99
N PRO A 67 -32.41 -15.90 -25.71
CA PRO A 67 -33.20 -17.14 -25.62
C PRO A 67 -33.11 -17.85 -24.28
N ARG A 68 -31.88 -18.04 -23.77
CA ARG A 68 -31.59 -18.68 -22.49
C ARG A 68 -30.42 -18.00 -21.80
N LEU A 69 -30.69 -17.38 -20.66
CA LEU A 69 -29.74 -16.60 -19.88
C LEU A 69 -29.38 -17.34 -18.58
N LEU A 70 -28.09 -17.45 -18.29
CA LEU A 70 -27.60 -17.77 -16.95
C LEU A 70 -27.15 -16.48 -16.26
N VAL A 71 -27.60 -16.26 -15.02
CA VAL A 71 -27.21 -15.15 -14.17
C VAL A 71 -26.46 -15.70 -12.95
N LEU A 72 -25.19 -15.33 -12.81
CA LEU A 72 -24.36 -15.69 -11.67
C LEU A 72 -24.35 -14.56 -10.63
N VAL A 73 -24.52 -14.94 -9.37
CA VAL A 73 -24.56 -14.04 -8.21
C VAL A 73 -23.73 -14.61 -7.04
N PRO A 74 -23.18 -13.78 -6.14
CA PRO A 74 -22.29 -14.25 -5.09
C PRO A 74 -23.01 -14.90 -3.89
N SER A 75 -24.30 -14.59 -3.65
CA SER A 75 -25.02 -15.04 -2.46
C SER A 75 -26.44 -15.52 -2.73
N ASP A 76 -26.97 -16.37 -1.83
CA ASP A 76 -28.35 -16.87 -1.90
C ASP A 76 -29.37 -15.72 -1.80
N ALA A 77 -29.09 -14.68 -1.00
CA ALA A 77 -29.96 -13.51 -0.88
C ALA A 77 -30.10 -12.75 -2.22
N LEU A 78 -28.99 -12.57 -2.94
CA LEU A 78 -29.02 -11.96 -4.27
C LEU A 78 -29.69 -12.88 -5.30
N ARG A 79 -29.53 -14.21 -5.19
CA ARG A 79 -30.24 -15.16 -6.06
C ARG A 79 -31.74 -14.96 -5.97
N GLU A 80 -32.28 -14.91 -4.75
CA GLU A 80 -33.72 -14.71 -4.55
C GLU A 80 -34.20 -13.34 -5.04
N GLN A 81 -33.45 -12.28 -4.71
CA GLN A 81 -33.81 -10.92 -5.11
C GLN A 81 -33.83 -10.74 -6.64
N ILE A 82 -32.79 -11.22 -7.33
CA ILE A 82 -32.67 -11.07 -8.78
C ILE A 82 -33.67 -11.99 -9.49
N ALA A 83 -33.85 -13.23 -9.03
CA ALA A 83 -34.86 -14.12 -9.59
C ALA A 83 -36.27 -13.50 -9.53
N ALA A 84 -36.66 -12.95 -8.38
CA ALA A 84 -37.96 -12.28 -8.21
C ALA A 84 -38.14 -11.06 -9.15
N LYS A 85 -37.07 -10.31 -9.43
CA LYS A 85 -37.09 -9.21 -10.41
C LYS A 85 -37.27 -9.72 -11.84
N PHE A 86 -36.58 -10.79 -12.24
CA PHE A 86 -36.78 -11.39 -13.57
C PHE A 86 -38.20 -11.93 -13.76
N GLU A 87 -38.78 -12.59 -12.76
CA GLU A 87 -40.15 -13.14 -12.81
C GLU A 87 -41.21 -12.08 -13.08
N THR A 88 -40.96 -10.85 -12.65
CA THR A 88 -41.92 -9.75 -12.76
C THR A 88 -41.54 -8.72 -13.82
N LEU A 89 -40.38 -8.87 -14.48
CA LEU A 89 -39.71 -7.81 -15.25
C LEU A 89 -39.53 -6.51 -14.44
N GLY A 90 -39.42 -6.64 -13.12
CA GLY A 90 -39.14 -5.59 -12.16
C GLY A 90 -40.08 -4.38 -12.26
N ILE A 91 -39.51 -3.19 -12.12
CA ILE A 91 -40.24 -1.93 -12.28
C ILE A 91 -40.48 -1.55 -13.75
N LEU A 92 -39.74 -2.16 -14.69
CA LEU A 92 -39.81 -1.76 -16.11
C LEU A 92 -41.20 -1.97 -16.70
N GLN A 93 -41.85 -3.08 -16.36
CA GLN A 93 -43.22 -3.33 -16.81
C GLN A 93 -44.25 -2.46 -16.06
N LYS A 94 -44.01 -2.14 -14.78
CA LYS A 94 -44.88 -1.24 -14.00
C LYS A 94 -44.86 0.20 -14.54
N LEU A 95 -43.70 0.65 -15.00
CA LEU A 95 -43.48 1.98 -15.56
C LEU A 95 -43.87 2.07 -17.05
N GLY A 96 -44.29 0.96 -17.68
CA GLY A 96 -44.62 0.93 -19.11
C GLY A 96 -43.40 1.01 -20.04
N VAL A 97 -42.18 0.99 -19.49
CA VAL A 97 -40.92 0.92 -20.26
C VAL A 97 -40.84 -0.40 -21.03
N VAL A 98 -41.29 -1.49 -20.39
CA VAL A 98 -41.60 -2.74 -21.08
C VAL A 98 -43.11 -2.85 -21.24
N ALA A 99 -43.56 -3.07 -22.47
CA ALA A 99 -44.97 -3.16 -22.81
C ALA A 99 -45.69 -4.24 -21.98
N PRO A 100 -46.93 -4.00 -21.52
CA PRO A 100 -47.71 -5.00 -20.79
C PRO A 100 -47.98 -6.30 -21.59
N SER A 101 -47.92 -6.22 -22.93
CA SER A 101 -48.03 -7.38 -23.83
C SER A 101 -46.82 -8.32 -23.79
N ALA A 102 -45.68 -7.86 -23.25
CA ALA A 102 -44.50 -8.71 -23.05
C ALA A 102 -44.77 -9.77 -21.98
N GLN A 103 -44.72 -11.03 -22.39
CA GLN A 103 -44.84 -12.16 -21.45
C GLN A 103 -43.62 -12.23 -20.53
N ARG A 104 -43.84 -12.47 -19.25
CA ARG A 104 -42.78 -12.62 -18.25
C ARG A 104 -41.99 -13.92 -18.48
N PRO A 105 -40.67 -13.95 -18.23
CA PRO A 105 -39.86 -15.13 -18.43
C PRO A 105 -40.12 -16.20 -17.37
N THR A 106 -39.96 -17.48 -17.73
CA THR A 106 -39.85 -18.55 -16.74
C THR A 106 -38.46 -18.50 -16.10
N VAL A 107 -38.40 -18.36 -14.77
CA VAL A 107 -37.16 -18.21 -14.01
C VAL A 107 -36.87 -19.46 -13.18
N GLY A 108 -35.71 -20.08 -13.39
CA GLY A 108 -35.20 -21.19 -12.60
C GLY A 108 -34.26 -20.70 -11.49
N ARG A 109 -34.54 -21.08 -10.24
CA ARG A 109 -33.63 -20.88 -9.09
C ARG A 109 -32.81 -22.14 -8.85
N ILE A 110 -31.48 -22.04 -8.92
CA ILE A 110 -30.60 -23.18 -8.68
C ILE A 110 -30.08 -23.11 -7.23
N GLU A 111 -30.66 -23.96 -6.39
CA GLU A 111 -30.30 -24.08 -4.97
C GLU A 111 -29.38 -25.27 -4.69
N HIS A 112 -29.44 -26.29 -5.56
CA HIS A 112 -28.74 -27.55 -5.43
C HIS A 112 -28.09 -27.96 -6.75
N GLY A 113 -27.06 -28.81 -6.67
CA GLY A 113 -26.39 -29.35 -7.84
C GLY A 113 -27.18 -30.47 -8.52
N PHE A 114 -26.97 -30.64 -9.82
CA PHE A 114 -27.55 -31.73 -10.61
C PHE A 114 -26.58 -32.92 -10.69
N VAL A 115 -27.10 -34.13 -10.52
CA VAL A 115 -26.31 -35.37 -10.64
C VAL A 115 -26.50 -36.02 -12.00
N ASP A 116 -27.69 -35.88 -12.59
CA ASP A 116 -28.08 -36.42 -13.90
C ASP A 116 -28.04 -35.33 -15.01
N PRO A 117 -27.26 -35.52 -16.09
CA PRO A 117 -27.17 -34.58 -17.20
C PRO A 117 -28.49 -34.34 -17.94
N ASP A 118 -29.35 -35.35 -18.05
CA ASP A 118 -30.61 -35.21 -18.78
C ASP A 118 -31.62 -34.39 -17.97
N ALA A 119 -31.69 -34.59 -16.65
CA ALA A 119 -32.43 -33.71 -15.75
C ALA A 119 -31.93 -32.26 -15.82
N ALA A 120 -30.62 -32.03 -15.88
CA ALA A 120 -30.04 -30.69 -16.01
C ALA A 120 -30.45 -30.02 -17.34
N ARG A 121 -30.42 -30.76 -18.45
CA ARG A 121 -30.83 -30.27 -19.77
C ARG A 121 -32.34 -29.99 -19.84
N ALA A 122 -33.14 -30.85 -19.22
CA ALA A 122 -34.59 -30.67 -19.13
C ALA A 122 -34.95 -29.41 -18.34
N PHE A 123 -34.29 -29.20 -17.18
CA PHE A 123 -34.46 -27.99 -16.37
C PHE A 123 -34.09 -26.72 -17.15
N ALA A 124 -32.91 -26.71 -17.79
CA ALA A 124 -32.47 -25.55 -18.60
C ALA A 124 -33.39 -25.27 -19.80
N SER A 125 -34.04 -26.29 -20.35
CA SER A 125 -34.96 -26.14 -21.48
C SER A 125 -36.34 -25.61 -21.06
N ALA A 126 -36.72 -25.79 -19.80
CA ALA A 126 -37.95 -25.24 -19.23
C ALA A 126 -37.83 -23.77 -18.80
N CYS A 127 -36.60 -23.23 -18.68
CA CYS A 127 -36.34 -21.88 -18.19
C CYS A 127 -35.90 -20.93 -19.31
N ASN A 128 -36.30 -19.66 -19.22
CA ASN A 128 -35.71 -18.58 -20.02
C ASN A 128 -34.52 -17.96 -19.30
N VAL A 129 -34.61 -17.83 -17.98
CA VAL A 129 -33.57 -17.26 -17.13
C VAL A 129 -33.29 -18.24 -16.00
N MET A 130 -32.01 -18.48 -15.71
CA MET A 130 -31.57 -19.27 -14.56
C MET A 130 -30.70 -18.39 -13.67
N VAL A 131 -30.98 -18.37 -12.37
CA VAL A 131 -30.19 -17.60 -11.40
C VAL A 131 -29.53 -18.56 -10.41
N ALA A 132 -28.22 -18.45 -10.25
CA ALA A 132 -27.45 -19.41 -9.47
C ALA A 132 -26.24 -18.77 -8.78
N THR A 133 -25.85 -19.36 -7.66
CA THR A 133 -24.52 -19.10 -7.07
C THR A 133 -23.50 -20.09 -7.64
N PRO A 134 -22.21 -19.71 -7.76
CA PRO A 134 -21.17 -20.64 -8.18
C PRO A 134 -21.11 -21.89 -7.30
N ALA A 135 -21.30 -21.71 -5.98
CA ALA A 135 -21.30 -22.80 -5.01
C ALA A 135 -22.45 -23.80 -5.23
N ALA A 136 -23.62 -23.34 -5.69
CA ALA A 136 -24.74 -24.25 -6.02
C ALA A 136 -24.46 -25.01 -7.33
N LEU A 137 -23.94 -24.33 -8.35
CA LEU A 137 -23.63 -24.95 -9.65
C LEU A 137 -22.54 -26.01 -9.55
N LEU A 138 -21.45 -25.71 -8.83
CA LEU A 138 -20.29 -26.60 -8.69
C LEU A 138 -20.55 -27.83 -7.80
N LYS A 139 -21.73 -27.92 -7.15
CA LYS A 139 -22.20 -29.17 -6.52
C LYS A 139 -22.72 -30.18 -7.54
N SER A 140 -22.89 -29.77 -8.80
CA SER A 140 -23.32 -30.67 -9.88
C SER A 140 -22.15 -31.57 -10.31
N THR A 141 -22.45 -32.73 -10.88
CA THR A 141 -21.44 -33.52 -11.59
C THR A 141 -20.93 -32.76 -12.82
N ASN A 142 -19.68 -32.97 -13.24
CA ASN A 142 -19.09 -32.25 -14.38
C ASN A 142 -19.92 -32.35 -15.66
N ASP A 143 -20.47 -33.54 -15.93
CA ASP A 143 -21.32 -33.78 -17.11
C ASP A 143 -22.66 -33.02 -17.00
N SER A 144 -23.25 -32.97 -15.81
CA SER A 144 -24.50 -32.22 -15.58
C SER A 144 -24.29 -30.71 -15.65
N LEU A 145 -23.17 -30.21 -15.10
CA LEU A 145 -22.80 -28.81 -15.20
C LEU A 145 -22.58 -28.41 -16.67
N SER A 146 -21.88 -29.25 -17.43
CA SER A 146 -21.64 -29.04 -18.86
C SER A 146 -22.94 -29.07 -19.66
N ALA A 147 -23.87 -29.99 -19.35
CA ALA A 147 -25.17 -30.06 -19.99
C ALA A 147 -26.04 -28.81 -19.69
N LEU A 148 -26.03 -28.32 -18.45
CA LEU A 148 -26.74 -27.11 -18.03
C LEU A 148 -26.17 -25.86 -18.70
N VAL A 149 -24.85 -25.66 -18.60
CA VAL A 149 -24.15 -24.49 -19.14
C VAL A 149 -24.15 -24.50 -20.67
N GLY A 150 -24.00 -25.66 -21.31
CA GLY A 150 -24.09 -25.82 -22.76
C GLY A 150 -25.47 -25.46 -23.34
N ALA A 151 -26.53 -25.59 -22.55
CA ALA A 151 -27.86 -25.14 -22.94
C ALA A 151 -28.03 -23.61 -22.91
N CYS A 152 -27.19 -22.88 -22.18
CA CYS A 152 -27.29 -21.44 -22.02
C CYS A 152 -26.68 -20.69 -23.22
N THR A 153 -27.34 -19.64 -23.69
CA THR A 153 -26.85 -18.82 -24.81
C THR A 153 -26.01 -17.62 -24.38
N HIS A 154 -26.30 -17.08 -23.20
CA HIS A 154 -25.67 -15.87 -22.65
C HIS A 154 -25.38 -16.08 -21.17
N LEU A 155 -24.34 -15.39 -20.69
CA LEU A 155 -23.98 -15.34 -19.28
C LEU A 155 -23.96 -13.90 -18.79
N PHE A 156 -24.78 -13.59 -17.79
CA PHE A 156 -24.64 -12.38 -16.98
C PHE A 156 -23.99 -12.71 -15.65
N VAL A 157 -23.09 -11.85 -15.23
CA VAL A 157 -22.41 -11.95 -13.95
C VAL A 157 -22.67 -10.66 -13.17
N ASP A 158 -23.34 -10.76 -12.03
CA ASP A 158 -23.48 -9.64 -11.11
C ASP A 158 -22.36 -9.64 -10.05
N GLU A 159 -22.04 -8.45 -9.54
CA GLU A 159 -20.93 -8.23 -8.60
C GLU A 159 -19.61 -8.84 -9.09
N ALA A 160 -19.27 -8.54 -10.35
CA ALA A 160 -18.22 -9.22 -11.08
C ALA A 160 -16.80 -9.11 -10.47
N HIS A 161 -16.58 -8.25 -9.48
CA HIS A 161 -15.33 -8.22 -8.72
C HIS A 161 -15.04 -9.54 -7.96
N HIS A 162 -16.04 -10.40 -7.77
CA HIS A 162 -15.90 -11.77 -7.24
C HIS A 162 -15.43 -12.82 -8.27
N VAL A 163 -15.43 -12.50 -9.58
CA VAL A 163 -15.28 -13.46 -10.71
C VAL A 163 -13.92 -14.16 -10.79
N ALA A 164 -12.92 -13.69 -10.05
CA ALA A 164 -11.57 -14.24 -10.14
C ALA A 164 -11.31 -15.44 -9.19
N ALA A 165 -12.23 -15.78 -8.28
CA ALA A 165 -12.11 -17.05 -7.57
C ALA A 165 -12.19 -18.20 -8.58
N ASN A 166 -11.33 -19.22 -8.44
CA ASN A 166 -11.23 -20.36 -9.38
C ASN A 166 -12.60 -20.96 -9.76
N THR A 167 -13.56 -20.89 -8.83
CA THR A 167 -14.95 -21.32 -9.00
C THR A 167 -15.72 -20.54 -10.07
N TRP A 168 -15.59 -19.21 -10.12
CA TRP A 168 -16.26 -18.35 -11.10
C TRP A 168 -15.61 -18.41 -12.47
N SER A 169 -14.27 -18.42 -12.53
CA SER A 169 -13.53 -18.51 -13.79
C SER A 169 -13.85 -19.81 -14.53
N THR A 170 -14.04 -20.92 -13.79
CA THR A 170 -14.41 -22.23 -14.36
C THR A 170 -15.72 -22.15 -15.14
N ILE A 171 -16.77 -21.58 -14.54
CA ILE A 171 -18.10 -21.47 -15.19
C ILE A 171 -18.02 -20.49 -16.37
N ARG A 172 -17.35 -19.34 -16.20
CA ARG A 172 -17.24 -18.33 -17.25
C ARG A 172 -16.46 -18.83 -18.47
N ASN A 173 -15.37 -19.57 -18.26
CA ASN A 173 -14.55 -20.11 -19.36
C ASN A 173 -15.34 -21.07 -20.25
N SER A 174 -16.38 -21.72 -19.71
CA SER A 174 -17.32 -22.51 -20.51
C SER A 174 -18.10 -21.67 -21.52
N PHE A 175 -18.22 -20.35 -21.33
CA PHE A 175 -18.87 -19.40 -22.25
C PHE A 175 -17.87 -18.62 -23.12
N SER A 176 -16.64 -19.10 -23.30
CA SER A 176 -15.60 -18.39 -24.08
C SER A 176 -15.97 -18.12 -25.54
N ASP A 177 -16.89 -18.91 -26.10
CA ASP A 177 -17.44 -18.81 -27.45
C ASP A 177 -18.78 -18.04 -27.52
N ARG A 178 -19.27 -17.55 -26.39
CA ARG A 178 -20.62 -17.00 -26.22
C ARG A 178 -20.60 -15.64 -25.53
N PRO A 179 -21.64 -14.80 -25.71
CA PRO A 179 -21.67 -13.49 -25.08
C PRO A 179 -21.68 -13.56 -23.54
N VAL A 180 -20.71 -12.88 -22.93
CA VAL A 180 -20.61 -12.70 -21.48
C VAL A 180 -20.68 -11.21 -21.14
N VAL A 181 -21.57 -10.83 -20.22
CA VAL A 181 -21.66 -9.47 -19.69
C VAL A 181 -21.51 -9.48 -18.18
N GLN A 182 -20.62 -8.63 -17.68
CA GLN A 182 -20.28 -8.49 -16.28
C GLN A 182 -20.77 -7.13 -15.78
N PHE A 183 -21.48 -7.13 -14.66
CA PHE A 183 -21.95 -5.93 -13.98
C PHE A 183 -21.24 -5.79 -12.64
N THR A 184 -20.77 -4.58 -12.34
CA THR A 184 -20.17 -4.30 -11.02
C THR A 184 -20.34 -2.83 -10.65
N ALA A 185 -20.46 -2.52 -9.36
CA ALA A 185 -20.25 -1.15 -8.86
C ALA A 185 -18.77 -0.78 -8.80
N THR A 186 -17.91 -1.78 -8.61
CA THR A 186 -16.51 -1.60 -8.23
C THR A 186 -15.65 -2.42 -9.18
N PRO A 187 -14.92 -1.79 -10.12
CA PRO A 187 -14.09 -2.51 -11.09
C PRO A 187 -12.76 -3.02 -10.50
N PHE A 188 -12.59 -2.93 -9.18
CA PHE A 188 -11.36 -3.25 -8.45
C PHE A 188 -11.46 -4.58 -7.73
N ARG A 189 -10.35 -5.31 -7.61
CA ARG A 189 -10.25 -6.55 -6.85
C ARG A 189 -9.59 -6.33 -5.49
N GLU A 190 -9.93 -7.17 -4.53
CA GLU A 190 -9.32 -7.16 -3.18
C GLU A 190 -7.86 -7.63 -3.21
N ASP A 191 -7.48 -8.45 -4.20
CA ASP A 191 -6.11 -8.95 -4.39
C ASP A 191 -5.23 -8.06 -5.28
N GLY A 192 -5.70 -6.85 -5.60
CA GLY A 192 -4.96 -5.83 -6.37
C GLY A 192 -4.82 -6.12 -7.86
N LYS A 193 -5.36 -7.24 -8.36
CA LYS A 193 -5.32 -7.59 -9.78
C LYS A 193 -6.50 -6.95 -10.55
N HIS A 194 -6.45 -6.99 -11.89
CA HIS A 194 -7.51 -6.43 -12.72
C HIS A 194 -8.70 -7.37 -12.93
N LEU A 195 -9.90 -6.80 -13.08
CA LEU A 195 -11.10 -7.49 -13.53
C LEU A 195 -10.90 -7.95 -14.99
N GLN A 196 -11.24 -9.20 -15.29
CA GLN A 196 -11.07 -9.79 -16.62
C GLN A 196 -12.26 -9.44 -17.52
N GLY A 197 -11.99 -8.79 -18.66
CA GLY A 197 -12.99 -8.28 -19.60
C GLY A 197 -12.63 -6.88 -20.11
N ARG A 198 -13.35 -6.40 -21.12
CA ARG A 198 -13.24 -5.00 -21.61
C ARG A 198 -14.31 -4.15 -20.94
N ALA A 199 -13.92 -3.08 -20.26
CA ALA A 199 -14.88 -2.07 -19.83
C ALA A 199 -15.46 -1.38 -21.07
N ILE A 200 -16.74 -1.62 -21.34
CA ILE A 200 -17.45 -1.05 -22.51
C ILE A 200 -18.36 0.12 -22.12
N TYR A 201 -18.68 0.23 -20.83
CA TYR A 201 -19.46 1.34 -20.28
C TYR A 201 -19.12 1.52 -18.81
N THR A 202 -18.78 2.75 -18.44
CA THR A 202 -18.54 3.16 -17.05
C THR A 202 -19.36 4.40 -16.79
N PHE A 203 -20.35 4.31 -15.90
CA PHE A 203 -21.12 5.47 -15.48
C PHE A 203 -20.45 6.13 -14.27
N PRO A 204 -20.02 7.40 -14.36
CA PRO A 204 -19.35 8.06 -13.25
C PRO A 204 -20.26 8.20 -12.03
N LEU A 205 -19.73 7.96 -10.84
CA LEU A 205 -20.47 8.21 -9.59
C LEU A 205 -20.86 9.69 -9.47
N ARG A 206 -20.00 10.60 -9.95
CA ARG A 206 -20.27 12.05 -10.05
C ARG A 206 -21.60 12.36 -10.72
N GLU A 207 -21.84 11.72 -11.87
CA GLU A 207 -23.06 11.91 -12.66
C GLU A 207 -24.26 11.31 -11.93
N ALA A 208 -24.09 10.16 -11.28
CA ALA A 208 -25.15 9.55 -10.47
C ALA A 208 -25.60 10.44 -9.30
N GLN A 209 -24.67 11.15 -8.66
CA GLN A 209 -24.97 12.13 -7.61
C GLN A 209 -25.63 13.39 -8.18
N THR A 210 -25.09 13.94 -9.28
CA THR A 210 -25.65 15.13 -9.95
C THR A 210 -27.08 14.89 -10.42
N GLN A 211 -27.39 13.68 -10.88
CA GLN A 211 -28.73 13.26 -11.30
C GLN A 211 -29.63 12.81 -10.12
N GLY A 212 -29.17 12.92 -8.87
CA GLY A 212 -29.97 12.64 -7.68
C GLY A 212 -30.27 11.16 -7.42
N TYR A 213 -29.51 10.24 -8.02
CA TYR A 213 -29.67 8.79 -7.77
C TYR A 213 -29.08 8.33 -6.45
N PHE A 214 -28.26 9.17 -5.81
CA PHE A 214 -27.71 9.00 -4.48
C PHE A 214 -28.12 10.17 -3.59
N SER A 215 -28.61 9.87 -2.39
CA SER A 215 -28.75 10.87 -1.35
C SER A 215 -27.38 11.26 -0.82
N ARG A 216 -27.24 12.51 -0.38
CA ARG A 216 -26.04 12.96 0.33
C ARG A 216 -25.76 12.07 1.54
N ILE A 217 -24.49 11.78 1.77
CA ILE A 217 -24.03 11.08 2.98
C ILE A 217 -23.32 12.09 3.87
N ASN A 218 -23.80 12.19 5.11
CA ASN A 218 -23.19 12.93 6.20
C ASN A 218 -22.25 11.98 6.94
N TYR A 219 -20.96 12.17 6.74
CA TYR A 219 -19.94 11.37 7.41
C TYR A 219 -19.42 12.06 8.66
N LYS A 220 -19.11 11.24 9.69
CA LYS A 220 -18.38 11.68 10.87
C LYS A 220 -17.40 10.60 11.33
N ALA A 221 -16.11 10.93 11.32
CA ALA A 221 -15.11 10.13 12.03
C ALA A 221 -15.31 10.31 13.54
N VAL A 222 -15.16 9.23 14.30
CA VAL A 222 -15.20 9.28 15.76
C VAL A 222 -13.87 8.76 16.28
N ILE A 223 -13.18 9.61 17.02
CA ILE A 223 -11.90 9.35 17.68
C ILE A 223 -12.12 9.65 19.16
N ASP A 224 -11.78 8.68 20.01
CA ASP A 224 -11.91 8.83 21.45
C ASP A 224 -10.90 7.90 22.14
N PHE A 225 -10.14 8.43 23.10
CA PHE A 225 -9.12 7.69 23.84
C PHE A 225 -9.69 6.97 25.07
N ASP A 226 -10.89 7.32 25.52
CA ASP A 226 -11.52 6.74 26.70
C ASP A 226 -12.42 5.55 26.31
N ASP A 227 -13.47 5.81 25.53
CA ASP A 227 -14.44 4.79 25.10
C ASP A 227 -15.05 5.15 23.74
N ILE A 228 -14.33 4.76 22.67
CA ILE A 228 -14.75 4.99 21.29
C ILE A 228 -16.07 4.31 20.93
N ASP A 229 -16.38 3.15 21.53
CA ASP A 229 -17.63 2.44 21.25
C ASP A 229 -18.82 3.19 21.86
N ALA A 230 -18.68 3.70 23.09
CA ALA A 230 -19.69 4.58 23.69
C ALA A 230 -19.88 5.84 22.85
N ARG A 231 -18.79 6.50 22.43
CA ARG A 231 -18.86 7.75 21.66
C ARG A 231 -19.56 7.57 20.31
N VAL A 232 -19.25 6.49 19.58
CA VAL A 232 -19.94 6.15 18.31
C VAL A 232 -21.42 5.91 18.55
N ALA A 233 -21.78 5.15 19.59
CA ALA A 233 -23.18 4.86 19.90
C ALA A 233 -23.96 6.12 20.26
N GLU A 234 -23.38 7.02 21.06
CA GLU A 234 -23.98 8.29 21.47
C GLU A 234 -24.26 9.21 20.28
N GLU A 235 -23.28 9.41 19.41
CA GLU A 235 -23.40 10.23 18.20
C GLU A 235 -24.44 9.67 17.23
N ALA A 236 -24.41 8.36 16.97
CA ALA A 236 -25.34 7.73 16.03
C ALA A 236 -26.78 7.71 16.57
N VAL A 237 -26.99 7.46 17.86
CA VAL A 237 -28.33 7.51 18.49
C VAL A 237 -28.87 8.94 18.55
N ALA A 238 -28.02 9.94 18.84
CA ALA A 238 -28.41 11.34 18.82
C ALA A 238 -28.94 11.74 17.44
N GLN A 239 -28.24 11.33 16.37
CA GLN A 239 -28.70 11.54 15.00
C GLN A 239 -30.03 10.84 14.71
N LEU A 240 -30.19 9.57 15.11
CA LEU A 240 -31.45 8.84 14.93
C LEU A 240 -32.64 9.54 15.61
N ARG A 241 -32.44 10.03 16.83
CA ARG A 241 -33.50 10.76 17.54
C ARG A 241 -33.83 12.10 16.88
N ALA A 242 -32.83 12.82 16.40
CA ALA A 242 -33.04 14.06 15.66
C ALA A 242 -33.83 13.82 14.36
N ASP A 243 -33.48 12.77 13.61
CA ASP A 243 -34.15 12.43 12.35
C ASP A 243 -35.60 12.01 12.57
N LEU A 244 -35.86 11.21 13.62
CA LEU A 244 -37.23 10.84 14.02
C LEU A 244 -38.05 12.07 14.46
N ALA A 245 -37.44 13.01 15.19
CA ALA A 245 -38.11 14.25 15.60
C ALA A 245 -38.46 15.16 14.41
N ASN A 246 -37.66 15.11 13.35
CA ASN A 246 -37.91 15.82 12.08
C ASN A 246 -38.85 15.04 11.13
N GLY A 247 -39.40 13.90 11.55
CA GLY A 247 -40.38 13.12 10.78
C GLY A 247 -39.77 12.15 9.76
N HIS A 248 -38.46 11.91 9.81
CA HIS A 248 -37.80 10.92 8.95
C HIS A 248 -37.90 9.52 9.57
N ASP A 249 -38.44 8.54 8.82
CA ASP A 249 -38.56 7.15 9.30
C ASP A 249 -37.24 6.40 9.19
N HIS A 250 -36.26 6.78 10.01
CA HIS A 250 -34.91 6.20 9.99
C HIS A 250 -34.78 4.97 10.90
N VAL A 251 -33.82 4.12 10.52
CA VAL A 251 -33.33 2.97 11.27
C VAL A 251 -31.80 3.03 11.30
N LEU A 252 -31.22 2.69 12.44
CA LEU A 252 -29.77 2.65 12.67
C LEU A 252 -29.26 1.21 12.60
N MET A 253 -28.15 1.01 11.90
CA MET A 253 -27.39 -0.23 11.93
C MET A 253 -25.99 0.00 12.48
N ALA A 254 -25.68 -0.68 13.58
CA ALA A 254 -24.33 -0.79 14.12
C ALA A 254 -23.62 -2.00 13.50
N ARG A 255 -22.42 -1.80 12.95
CA ARG A 255 -21.62 -2.84 12.31
C ARG A 255 -20.38 -3.14 13.13
N VAL A 256 -20.14 -4.43 13.35
CA VAL A 256 -18.99 -4.95 14.10
C VAL A 256 -18.36 -6.16 13.39
N ARG A 257 -17.10 -6.48 13.73
CA ARG A 257 -16.31 -7.53 13.07
C ARG A 257 -16.66 -8.96 13.51
N SER A 258 -17.21 -9.15 14.72
CA SER A 258 -17.49 -10.47 15.29
C SER A 258 -18.69 -10.49 16.23
N VAL A 259 -19.22 -11.69 16.48
CA VAL A 259 -20.34 -11.90 17.43
C VAL A 259 -19.95 -11.51 18.86
N GLU A 260 -18.70 -11.72 19.25
CA GLU A 260 -18.17 -11.28 20.55
C GLU A 260 -18.19 -9.75 20.66
N ARG A 261 -17.74 -9.04 19.62
CA ARG A 261 -17.83 -7.58 19.57
C ARG A 261 -19.27 -7.08 19.58
N ALA A 262 -20.19 -7.75 18.88
CA ALA A 262 -21.62 -7.40 18.92
C ALA A 262 -22.17 -7.43 20.35
N LYS A 263 -21.78 -8.44 21.15
CA LYS A 263 -22.18 -8.56 22.55
C LYS A 263 -21.52 -7.51 23.44
N ALA A 264 -20.31 -7.06 23.11
CA ALA A 264 -19.62 -5.99 23.83
C ALA A 264 -20.23 -4.61 23.54
N VAL A 265 -20.67 -4.37 22.30
CA VAL A 265 -21.19 -3.07 21.83
C VAL A 265 -22.67 -2.88 22.16
N LEU A 266 -23.49 -3.94 22.15
CA LEU A 266 -24.94 -3.85 22.42
C LEU A 266 -25.30 -3.12 23.74
N PRO A 267 -24.62 -3.37 24.88
CA PRO A 267 -24.91 -2.67 26.14
C PRO A 267 -24.84 -1.14 26.05
N HIS A 268 -23.96 -0.60 25.19
CA HIS A 268 -23.86 0.86 25.01
C HIS A 268 -25.16 1.41 24.43
N TYR A 269 -25.76 0.73 23.44
CA TYR A 269 -27.04 1.10 22.84
C TYR A 269 -28.23 0.86 23.78
N GLU A 270 -28.26 -0.27 24.50
CA GLU A 270 -29.34 -0.56 25.45
C GLU A 270 -29.41 0.51 26.56
N ARG A 271 -28.25 0.98 27.04
CA ARG A 271 -28.16 2.01 28.07
C ARG A 271 -28.77 3.35 27.65
N ILE A 272 -28.58 3.75 26.39
CA ILE A 272 -28.98 5.10 25.89
C ILE A 272 -30.26 5.09 25.03
N ALA A 273 -30.72 3.92 24.59
CA ALA A 273 -31.80 3.77 23.62
C ALA A 273 -32.64 2.49 23.80
N ALA A 274 -32.89 2.06 25.03
CA ALA A 274 -33.75 0.90 25.32
C ALA A 274 -35.15 0.98 24.66
N ASP A 275 -35.70 2.20 24.53
CA ASP A 275 -36.99 2.49 23.89
C ASP A 275 -37.02 2.19 22.37
N LEU A 276 -35.84 2.13 21.73
CA LEU A 276 -35.70 1.83 20.29
C LEU A 276 -35.44 0.33 20.00
N ALA A 277 -35.51 -0.49 21.06
CA ALA A 277 -35.33 -1.94 21.06
C ALA A 277 -34.09 -2.43 20.27
N PRO A 278 -32.85 -2.11 20.73
CA PRO A 278 -31.62 -2.59 20.11
C PRO A 278 -31.57 -4.13 20.07
N ALA A 279 -31.16 -4.70 18.93
CA ALA A 279 -31.06 -6.16 18.79
C ALA A 279 -29.84 -6.61 17.95
N ILE A 280 -29.31 -7.80 18.24
CA ILE A 280 -28.22 -8.40 17.45
C ILE A 280 -28.78 -9.26 16.31
N ILE A 281 -28.22 -9.12 15.11
CA ILE A 281 -28.49 -10.00 13.95
C ILE A 281 -27.16 -10.55 13.41
N ASN A 282 -26.99 -11.88 13.43
CA ASN A 282 -25.81 -12.56 12.87
C ASN A 282 -26.15 -13.91 12.21
N SER A 283 -25.22 -14.43 11.40
CA SER A 283 -25.42 -15.65 10.59
C SER A 283 -25.51 -16.93 11.40
N THR A 284 -25.09 -16.93 12.67
CA THR A 284 -25.17 -18.09 13.57
C THR A 284 -26.57 -18.29 14.17
N LEU A 285 -27.46 -17.29 14.04
CA LEU A 285 -28.86 -17.40 14.46
C LEU A 285 -29.63 -18.37 13.55
N SER A 286 -30.64 -19.04 14.10
CA SER A 286 -31.54 -19.89 13.30
C SER A 286 -32.27 -19.07 12.22
N LYS A 287 -32.57 -19.67 11.06
CA LYS A 287 -33.32 -19.00 9.97
C LYS A 287 -34.64 -18.37 10.47
N ARG A 288 -35.33 -19.03 11.41
CA ARG A 288 -36.56 -18.51 12.02
C ARG A 288 -36.31 -17.24 12.84
N THR A 289 -35.25 -17.22 13.64
CA THR A 289 -34.86 -16.05 14.45
C THR A 289 -34.43 -14.88 13.56
N GLN A 290 -33.68 -15.17 12.49
CA GLN A 290 -33.29 -14.15 11.50
C GLN A 290 -34.52 -13.53 10.82
N GLN A 291 -35.47 -14.36 10.36
CA GLN A 291 -36.71 -13.88 9.74
C GLN A 291 -37.54 -13.02 10.71
N ALA A 292 -37.64 -13.42 11.98
CA ALA A 292 -38.35 -12.64 12.99
C ALA A 292 -37.68 -11.28 13.25
N ALA A 293 -36.35 -11.25 13.36
CA ALA A 293 -35.61 -10.00 13.55
C ALA A 293 -35.74 -9.06 12.34
N LEU A 294 -35.67 -9.60 11.13
CA LEU A 294 -35.91 -8.85 9.89
C LEU A 294 -37.34 -8.31 9.80
N ALA A 295 -38.33 -9.09 10.22
CA ALA A 295 -39.73 -8.66 10.26
C ALA A 295 -39.94 -7.52 11.27
N ASN A 296 -39.30 -7.59 12.45
CA ASN A 296 -39.35 -6.53 13.46
C ASN A 296 -38.68 -5.23 12.98
N LEU A 297 -37.59 -5.35 12.21
CA LEU A 297 -36.91 -4.20 11.60
C LEU A 297 -37.78 -3.55 10.51
N ALA A 298 -38.47 -4.37 9.71
CA ALA A 298 -39.40 -3.92 8.68
C ALA A 298 -40.65 -3.25 9.27
N SER A 299 -41.17 -3.75 10.39
CA SER A 299 -42.34 -3.21 11.09
C SER A 299 -42.04 -2.04 12.04
N ARG A 300 -40.76 -1.66 12.20
CA ARG A 300 -40.27 -0.65 13.15
C ARG A 300 -40.47 -0.99 14.64
N ALA A 301 -40.75 -2.24 14.96
CA ALA A 301 -40.70 -2.73 16.35
C ALA A 301 -39.26 -2.73 16.90
N CYS A 302 -38.27 -2.76 16.00
CA CYS A 302 -36.85 -2.56 16.28
C CYS A 302 -36.32 -1.46 15.35
N ARG A 303 -35.63 -0.46 15.90
CA ARG A 303 -35.02 0.64 15.12
C ARG A 303 -33.50 0.67 15.17
N ILE A 304 -32.88 -0.16 16.03
CA ILE A 304 -31.42 -0.28 16.16
C ILE A 304 -31.01 -1.74 16.00
N VAL A 305 -30.15 -2.04 15.04
CA VAL A 305 -29.64 -3.40 14.83
C VAL A 305 -28.11 -3.44 14.86
N VAL A 306 -27.54 -4.32 15.69
CA VAL A 306 -26.10 -4.63 15.71
C VAL A 306 -25.84 -5.86 14.86
N CYS A 307 -25.09 -5.74 13.76
CA CYS A 307 -24.89 -6.82 12.81
C CYS A 307 -23.42 -7.26 12.62
N VAL A 308 -23.26 -8.55 12.30
CA VAL A 308 -21.98 -9.19 11.97
C VAL A 308 -22.14 -9.87 10.62
N SER A 309 -21.44 -9.36 9.59
CA SER A 309 -21.37 -9.96 8.24
C SER A 309 -22.71 -10.28 7.56
N MET A 310 -23.83 -9.77 8.10
CA MET A 310 -25.19 -9.89 7.57
C MET A 310 -25.76 -8.51 7.28
N LEU A 311 -26.83 -8.45 6.48
CA LEU A 311 -27.39 -7.20 5.94
C LEU A 311 -26.44 -6.49 4.94
N GLY A 312 -25.34 -7.16 4.58
CA GLY A 312 -24.27 -6.68 3.70
C GLY A 312 -24.61 -6.75 2.21
N GLU A 313 -24.79 -7.93 1.61
CA GLU A 313 -25.24 -8.12 0.21
C GLU A 313 -26.70 -8.61 0.17
N GLY A 314 -27.49 -8.26 -0.87
CA GLY A 314 -28.90 -8.66 -1.04
C GLY A 314 -29.98 -8.08 -0.09
N PHE A 315 -29.65 -7.32 0.95
CA PHE A 315 -30.66 -6.68 1.83
C PHE A 315 -31.12 -5.30 1.31
N ASP A 316 -32.43 -5.02 1.31
CA ASP A 316 -33.00 -3.76 0.78
C ASP A 316 -34.02 -3.16 1.76
N LEU A 317 -33.65 -2.05 2.41
CA LEU A 317 -34.51 -1.32 3.35
C LEU A 317 -34.25 0.19 3.22
N PRO A 318 -35.12 0.95 2.51
CA PRO A 318 -34.90 2.39 2.27
C PRO A 318 -34.76 3.26 3.53
N ALA A 319 -35.37 2.85 4.64
CA ALA A 319 -35.27 3.51 5.92
C ALA A 319 -33.93 3.32 6.65
N LEU A 320 -33.08 2.42 6.15
CA LEU A 320 -31.76 2.21 6.71
C LEU A 320 -30.86 3.38 6.29
N LYS A 321 -30.82 4.41 7.14
CA LYS A 321 -30.20 5.71 6.84
C LYS A 321 -29.06 6.08 7.77
N ILE A 322 -28.94 5.40 8.91
CA ILE A 322 -27.86 5.66 9.87
C ILE A 322 -26.98 4.41 10.02
N ALA A 323 -25.68 4.57 9.80
CA ALA A 323 -24.68 3.53 10.00
C ALA A 323 -23.71 3.91 11.12
N ALA A 324 -23.53 3.02 12.10
CA ALA A 324 -22.50 3.13 13.12
C ALA A 324 -21.46 2.02 12.94
N VAL A 325 -20.29 2.34 12.40
CA VAL A 325 -19.24 1.38 12.08
C VAL A 325 -18.22 1.38 13.20
N HIS A 326 -18.38 0.43 14.14
CA HIS A 326 -17.46 0.24 15.25
C HIS A 326 -16.15 -0.46 14.82
N ASP A 327 -16.25 -1.32 13.79
CA ASP A 327 -15.08 -2.01 13.22
C ASP A 327 -15.07 -1.82 11.68
N PRO A 328 -14.23 -0.91 11.15
CA PRO A 328 -14.11 -0.65 9.71
C PRO A 328 -13.64 -1.87 8.90
N GLN A 329 -14.10 -1.96 7.65
CA GLN A 329 -13.66 -3.02 6.72
C GLN A 329 -12.32 -2.67 6.09
N LYS A 330 -11.50 -3.68 5.80
CA LYS A 330 -10.20 -3.51 5.13
C LYS A 330 -10.28 -3.43 3.59
N SER A 331 -11.48 -3.56 3.02
CA SER A 331 -11.73 -3.57 1.57
C SER A 331 -12.58 -2.36 1.12
N LEU A 332 -12.07 -1.62 0.13
CA LEU A 332 -12.78 -0.50 -0.49
C LEU A 332 -14.09 -0.95 -1.15
N GLY A 333 -14.07 -2.08 -1.88
CA GLY A 333 -15.24 -2.56 -2.60
C GLY A 333 -16.43 -2.83 -1.68
N VAL A 334 -16.18 -3.57 -0.60
CA VAL A 334 -17.18 -3.89 0.44
C VAL A 334 -17.69 -2.62 1.12
N THR A 335 -16.82 -1.63 1.34
CA THR A 335 -17.19 -0.34 1.94
C THR A 335 -18.07 0.48 1.00
N LEU A 336 -17.73 0.58 -0.29
CA LEU A 336 -18.54 1.29 -1.28
C LEU A 336 -19.92 0.67 -1.48
N GLN A 337 -20.01 -0.67 -1.52
CA GLN A 337 -21.28 -1.37 -1.57
C GLN A 337 -22.12 -1.16 -0.32
N PHE A 338 -21.46 -1.15 0.84
CA PHE A 338 -22.10 -0.88 2.12
C PHE A 338 -22.70 0.53 2.13
N ILE A 339 -21.90 1.55 1.83
CA ILE A 339 -22.33 2.96 1.78
C ILE A 339 -23.44 3.18 0.76
N GLY A 340 -23.31 2.61 -0.43
CA GLY A 340 -24.31 2.72 -1.51
C GLY A 340 -25.67 2.10 -1.18
N ARG A 341 -25.83 1.44 -0.02
CA ARG A 341 -27.13 0.98 0.48
C ARG A 341 -27.85 2.04 1.30
N PHE A 342 -27.12 2.79 2.12
CA PHE A 342 -27.68 3.87 2.94
C PHE A 342 -28.04 5.08 2.08
N ALA A 343 -27.25 5.33 1.03
CA ALA A 343 -27.43 6.46 0.13
C ALA A 343 -28.55 6.28 -0.91
N ARG A 344 -29.37 5.21 -0.85
CA ARG A 344 -30.46 5.00 -1.82
C ARG A 344 -31.62 5.95 -1.59
N THR A 345 -32.18 6.49 -2.67
CA THR A 345 -33.43 7.27 -2.67
C THR A 345 -34.63 6.36 -2.96
N SER A 346 -35.75 6.55 -2.27
CA SER A 346 -37.02 5.86 -2.55
C SER A 346 -38.13 6.88 -2.77
N SER A 347 -39.05 6.59 -3.69
CA SER A 347 -40.27 7.37 -3.93
C SER A 347 -41.36 7.14 -2.87
N ASP A 348 -41.21 6.08 -2.07
CA ASP A 348 -42.29 5.56 -1.22
C ASP A 348 -42.29 6.18 0.21
N GLY A 349 -41.54 7.27 0.43
CA GLY A 349 -41.48 7.98 1.72
C GLY A 349 -40.46 9.13 1.79
N VAL A 350 -40.47 9.88 2.89
CA VAL A 350 -39.54 11.00 3.15
C VAL A 350 -38.37 10.51 4.01
N TYR A 351 -37.36 9.92 3.35
CA TYR A 351 -36.25 9.26 4.05
C TYR A 351 -35.01 10.15 4.29
N GLY A 352 -35.03 11.44 3.94
CA GLY A 352 -33.92 12.37 4.26
C GLY A 352 -32.54 11.94 3.74
N GLU A 353 -31.49 12.55 4.31
CA GLU A 353 -30.09 12.22 4.04
C GLU A 353 -29.62 11.00 4.86
N ALA A 354 -28.51 10.40 4.46
CA ALA A 354 -27.90 9.28 5.20
C ALA A 354 -26.77 9.78 6.09
N SER A 355 -26.57 9.17 7.26
CA SER A 355 -25.51 9.55 8.21
C SER A 355 -24.64 8.34 8.59
N VAL A 356 -23.32 8.49 8.57
CA VAL A 356 -22.37 7.40 8.82
C VAL A 356 -21.31 7.83 9.83
N PHE A 357 -21.25 7.11 10.95
CA PHE A 357 -20.32 7.31 12.05
C PHE A 357 -19.31 6.17 12.07
N VAL A 358 -18.01 6.46 12.10
CA VAL A 358 -16.97 5.42 11.98
C VAL A 358 -15.92 5.58 13.08
N ALA A 359 -15.73 4.53 13.88
CA ALA A 359 -14.67 4.44 14.86
C ALA A 359 -13.29 4.38 14.16
N ARG A 360 -12.37 5.24 14.55
CA ARG A 360 -10.97 5.23 14.10
C ARG A 360 -10.06 4.79 15.23
N THR A 361 -9.52 3.58 15.14
CA THR A 361 -8.63 2.98 16.16
C THR A 361 -7.28 2.51 15.62
N GLU A 362 -7.13 2.33 14.30
CA GLU A 362 -5.93 1.77 13.67
C GLU A 362 -5.63 2.43 12.33
N ILE A 363 -4.37 2.30 11.89
CA ILE A 363 -3.94 2.67 10.54
C ILE A 363 -4.59 1.70 9.55
N GLU A 364 -5.43 2.24 8.67
CA GLU A 364 -5.93 1.49 7.53
C GLU A 364 -4.83 1.28 6.50
N VAL A 365 -4.65 0.05 6.06
CA VAL A 365 -3.55 -0.31 5.15
C VAL A 365 -3.87 0.05 3.69
N ASP A 366 -5.16 0.09 3.31
CA ASP A 366 -5.57 0.50 1.96
C ASP A 366 -5.61 2.05 1.87
N PRO A 367 -4.78 2.67 1.02
CA PRO A 367 -4.78 4.12 0.81
C PRO A 367 -6.15 4.71 0.43
N ARG A 368 -6.99 3.96 -0.27
CA ARG A 368 -8.28 4.45 -0.77
C ARG A 368 -9.37 4.45 0.31
N LEU A 369 -9.28 3.51 1.26
CA LEU A 369 -10.17 3.49 2.43
C LEU A 369 -9.81 4.59 3.41
N ARG A 370 -8.50 4.86 3.56
CA ARG A 370 -7.98 5.94 4.37
C ARG A 370 -8.58 7.29 4.00
N GLU A 371 -8.45 7.66 2.73
CA GLU A 371 -9.05 8.89 2.18
C GLU A 371 -10.56 8.95 2.45
N LEU A 372 -11.25 7.81 2.25
CA LEU A 372 -12.68 7.71 2.52
C LEU A 372 -13.00 7.98 3.99
N TYR A 373 -12.25 7.49 4.95
CA TYR A 373 -12.59 7.64 6.36
C TYR A 373 -11.85 8.83 7.05
N ALA A 374 -11.27 9.78 6.32
CA ALA A 374 -10.57 10.94 6.90
C ALA A 374 -11.56 11.89 7.61
N GLU A 375 -11.16 12.55 8.71
CA GLU A 375 -12.07 13.29 9.62
C GLU A 375 -12.92 14.37 8.91
N ASP A 376 -12.31 15.17 8.02
CA ASP A 376 -12.99 16.21 7.24
C ASP A 376 -13.41 15.76 5.83
N SER A 377 -13.58 14.45 5.63
CA SER A 377 -13.94 13.93 4.32
C SER A 377 -15.38 14.31 3.92
N ASP A 378 -15.54 15.12 2.87
CA ASP A 378 -16.79 15.12 2.13
C ASP A 378 -16.85 13.82 1.33
N TRP A 379 -17.48 12.80 1.91
CA TRP A 379 -17.69 11.51 1.27
C TRP A 379 -18.26 11.65 -0.12
N ASN A 380 -19.07 12.67 -0.40
CA ASN A 380 -19.66 12.86 -1.71
C ASN A 380 -18.59 13.23 -2.76
N LEU A 381 -17.61 14.07 -2.39
CA LEU A 381 -16.48 14.44 -3.25
C LEU A 381 -15.39 13.35 -3.28
N ILE A 382 -15.10 12.71 -2.15
CA ILE A 382 -14.05 11.69 -2.05
C ILE A 382 -14.47 10.38 -2.69
N LEU A 383 -15.72 9.92 -2.49
CA LEU A 383 -16.22 8.76 -3.22
C LEU A 383 -16.13 9.00 -4.73
N ARG A 384 -16.40 10.23 -5.17
CA ARG A 384 -16.28 10.67 -6.56
C ARG A 384 -14.82 10.66 -7.03
N ASP A 385 -13.89 11.18 -6.25
CA ASP A 385 -12.49 11.35 -6.65
C ASP A 385 -11.69 10.04 -6.50
N VAL A 386 -11.93 9.22 -5.46
CA VAL A 386 -11.39 7.86 -5.31
C VAL A 386 -11.88 6.94 -6.42
N THR A 387 -13.17 6.98 -6.75
CA THR A 387 -13.67 6.17 -7.88
C THR A 387 -13.16 6.71 -9.21
N ALA A 388 -13.05 8.03 -9.41
CA ALA A 388 -12.53 8.62 -10.63
C ALA A 388 -11.02 8.40 -10.82
N ALA A 389 -10.20 8.52 -9.79
CA ALA A 389 -8.75 8.29 -9.85
C ALA A 389 -8.44 6.80 -10.05
N ALA A 390 -9.17 5.91 -9.36
CA ALA A 390 -8.99 4.48 -9.55
C ALA A 390 -9.52 4.01 -10.92
N VAL A 391 -10.62 4.59 -11.41
CA VAL A 391 -11.05 4.40 -12.81
C VAL A 391 -10.05 5.03 -13.77
N GLY A 392 -9.48 6.19 -13.46
CA GLY A 392 -8.55 6.94 -14.30
C GLY A 392 -7.20 6.26 -14.46
N GLN A 393 -6.60 5.74 -13.40
CA GLN A 393 -5.39 4.93 -13.48
C GLN A 393 -5.65 3.63 -14.26
N GLN A 394 -6.80 3.01 -14.04
CA GLN A 394 -7.22 1.85 -14.82
C GLN A 394 -7.52 2.22 -16.28
N GLN A 395 -7.97 3.44 -16.54
CA GLN A 395 -8.21 3.98 -17.86
C GLN A 395 -6.89 4.29 -18.56
N GLU A 396 -5.91 4.93 -17.92
CA GLU A 396 -4.57 5.19 -18.49
C GLU A 396 -3.85 3.89 -18.84
N VAL A 397 -3.93 2.89 -17.96
CA VAL A 397 -3.43 1.54 -18.26
C VAL A 397 -4.25 0.92 -19.39
N SER A 398 -5.58 1.03 -19.37
CA SER A 398 -6.45 0.49 -20.42
C SER A 398 -6.31 1.22 -21.76
N ASP A 399 -5.96 2.50 -21.79
CA ASP A 399 -5.73 3.34 -22.97
C ASP A 399 -4.36 3.00 -23.56
N PHE A 400 -3.36 2.87 -22.70
CA PHE A 400 -2.06 2.29 -23.08
C PHE A 400 -2.22 0.86 -23.63
N GLU A 401 -3.08 0.02 -23.03
CA GLU A 401 -3.40 -1.32 -23.54
C GLU A 401 -4.20 -1.27 -24.85
N ALA A 402 -5.14 -0.33 -25.00
CA ALA A 402 -5.95 -0.18 -26.20
C ALA A 402 -5.14 0.34 -27.40
N GLY A 403 -4.06 1.07 -27.14
CA GLY A 403 -3.09 1.46 -28.14
C GLY A 403 -2.33 0.28 -28.77
N PHE A 404 -2.46 -0.94 -28.22
CA PHE A 404 -1.91 -2.12 -28.87
C PHE A 404 -2.76 -2.53 -30.07
N THR A 405 -2.23 -2.31 -31.28
CA THR A 405 -2.89 -2.65 -32.55
C THR A 405 -2.80 -4.13 -32.89
N SER A 406 -1.92 -4.86 -32.20
CA SER A 406 -1.71 -6.29 -32.33
C SER A 406 -1.53 -6.89 -30.93
N LEU A 407 -2.27 -7.94 -30.61
CA LEU A 407 -2.22 -8.64 -29.33
C LEU A 407 -2.23 -10.16 -29.58
N PRO A 408 -1.16 -10.87 -29.18
CA PRO A 408 -1.11 -12.32 -29.29
C PRO A 408 -2.16 -12.98 -28.39
N ALA A 409 -2.81 -14.04 -28.87
CA ALA A 409 -3.86 -14.73 -28.10
C ALA A 409 -3.29 -15.55 -26.93
N GLU A 410 -2.02 -15.93 -27.04
CA GLU A 410 -1.30 -16.82 -26.13
C GLU A 410 -0.96 -16.13 -24.80
N VAL A 411 -0.72 -14.81 -24.83
CA VAL A 411 -0.26 -14.04 -23.67
C VAL A 411 -1.07 -12.77 -23.50
N THR A 412 -1.80 -12.68 -22.38
CA THR A 412 -2.54 -11.47 -22.05
C THR A 412 -1.60 -10.38 -21.55
N LEU A 413 -1.66 -9.20 -22.18
CA LEU A 413 -0.85 -8.00 -21.83
C LEU A 413 -0.83 -7.67 -20.33
N ARG A 414 -1.98 -7.84 -19.64
CA ARG A 414 -2.14 -7.60 -18.20
C ARG A 414 -1.30 -8.49 -17.28
N ASN A 415 -0.77 -9.59 -17.79
CA ASN A 415 0.06 -10.51 -17.03
C ASN A 415 1.57 -10.22 -17.24
N LEU A 416 1.93 -9.23 -18.06
CA LEU A 416 3.32 -8.85 -18.31
C LEU A 416 3.83 -7.92 -17.20
N VAL A 417 4.68 -8.46 -16.34
CA VAL A 417 5.34 -7.76 -15.22
C VAL A 417 6.87 -7.86 -15.36
N PRO A 418 7.49 -7.11 -16.29
CA PRO A 418 8.93 -7.20 -16.51
C PRO A 418 9.70 -6.69 -15.27
N LYS A 419 10.89 -7.25 -15.04
CA LYS A 419 11.82 -6.69 -14.05
C LYS A 419 12.22 -5.28 -14.47
N LEU A 420 12.48 -4.37 -13.51
CA LEU A 420 13.08 -3.06 -13.80
C LEU A 420 14.54 -3.26 -14.23
N SER A 421 14.71 -3.49 -15.52
CA SER A 421 15.96 -3.85 -16.18
C SER A 421 15.90 -3.35 -17.62
N THR A 422 17.02 -2.90 -18.17
CA THR A 422 17.09 -2.45 -19.56
C THR A 422 18.53 -2.43 -20.06
N VAL A 423 18.71 -2.59 -21.36
CA VAL A 423 19.92 -2.21 -22.09
C VAL A 423 19.57 -1.00 -22.95
N VAL A 424 20.34 0.08 -22.83
CA VAL A 424 20.03 1.36 -23.47
C VAL A 424 20.93 1.60 -24.68
N TYR A 425 20.32 2.00 -25.80
CA TYR A 425 20.96 2.36 -27.05
C TYR A 425 20.63 3.80 -27.40
N ARG A 426 21.64 4.57 -27.78
CA ARG A 426 21.46 5.84 -28.48
C ARG A 426 21.17 5.56 -29.95
N THR A 427 20.15 6.21 -30.48
CA THR A 427 19.72 6.01 -31.87
C THR A 427 20.07 7.24 -32.72
N PRO A 428 20.42 7.06 -34.00
CA PRO A 428 20.66 8.17 -34.93
C PRO A 428 19.36 8.72 -35.54
N THR A 429 18.22 8.11 -35.21
CA THR A 429 16.90 8.35 -35.82
C THR A 429 15.84 8.57 -34.75
N SER A 430 14.75 9.25 -35.11
CA SER A 430 13.50 9.37 -34.34
C SER A 430 12.42 8.40 -34.83
N GLU A 431 12.77 7.48 -35.74
CA GLU A 431 11.89 6.47 -36.31
C GLU A 431 12.40 5.06 -35.97
N TRP A 432 11.47 4.12 -35.81
CA TRP A 432 11.77 2.70 -35.61
C TRP A 432 10.70 1.85 -36.31
N ASP A 433 11.06 0.63 -36.68
CA ASP A 433 10.14 -0.37 -37.19
C ASP A 433 10.13 -1.59 -36.25
N PRO A 434 9.12 -1.71 -35.38
CA PRO A 434 9.02 -2.86 -34.48
C PRO A 434 8.70 -4.15 -35.24
N MET A 435 8.28 -4.08 -36.51
CA MET A 435 7.88 -5.26 -37.26
C MET A 435 9.06 -6.16 -37.61
N HIS A 436 10.27 -5.58 -37.71
CA HIS A 436 11.51 -6.31 -37.89
C HIS A 436 11.85 -7.27 -36.73
N LEU A 437 11.13 -7.22 -35.60
CA LEU A 437 11.20 -8.27 -34.57
C LEU A 437 10.81 -9.64 -35.13
N VAL A 438 9.81 -9.70 -36.03
CA VAL A 438 9.37 -10.97 -36.65
C VAL A 438 10.45 -11.53 -37.56
N ASP A 439 11.03 -10.68 -38.41
CA ASP A 439 12.13 -11.09 -39.29
C ASP A 439 13.37 -11.51 -38.50
N PHE A 440 13.66 -10.80 -37.40
CA PHE A 440 14.84 -11.05 -36.57
C PHE A 440 14.80 -12.40 -35.86
N PHE A 441 13.67 -12.73 -35.20
CA PHE A 441 13.54 -13.99 -34.47
C PHE A 441 13.10 -15.16 -35.38
N GLY A 442 12.47 -14.83 -36.50
CA GLY A 442 11.81 -15.79 -37.38
C GLY A 442 10.46 -16.24 -36.81
N GLU A 443 9.44 -16.28 -37.67
CA GLU A 443 8.06 -16.65 -37.31
C GLU A 443 7.98 -17.99 -36.54
N ALA A 444 8.79 -18.98 -36.92
CA ALA A 444 8.78 -20.30 -36.30
C ALA A 444 9.23 -20.33 -34.81
N ASN A 445 9.95 -19.30 -34.36
CA ASN A 445 10.42 -19.20 -32.97
C ASN A 445 9.57 -18.25 -32.13
N LEU A 446 8.64 -17.52 -32.73
CA LEU A 446 7.75 -16.63 -32.01
C LEU A 446 6.59 -17.43 -31.42
N TYR A 447 6.53 -17.47 -30.09
CA TYR A 447 5.37 -18.01 -29.39
C TYR A 447 4.16 -17.07 -29.51
N THR A 448 4.44 -15.77 -29.67
CA THR A 448 3.44 -14.73 -29.84
C THR A 448 3.50 -14.16 -31.25
N ASP A 449 2.65 -14.68 -32.13
CA ASP A 449 2.49 -14.21 -33.50
C ASP A 449 0.99 -13.93 -33.77
N PRO A 450 0.60 -12.66 -34.02
CA PRO A 450 1.45 -11.48 -34.20
C PRO A 450 2.03 -10.93 -32.90
N ILE A 451 3.16 -10.21 -32.96
CA ILE A 451 3.78 -9.57 -31.80
C ILE A 451 2.92 -8.41 -31.25
N GLY A 452 3.13 -8.05 -29.98
CA GLY A 452 2.44 -6.93 -29.36
C GLY A 452 3.05 -5.58 -29.73
N ILE A 453 2.31 -4.67 -30.38
CA ILE A 453 2.80 -3.34 -30.78
C ILE A 453 1.85 -2.23 -30.32
N ASN A 454 2.38 -1.25 -29.60
CA ASN A 454 1.77 0.06 -29.36
C ASN A 454 2.68 1.14 -29.95
N ALA A 455 2.38 1.57 -31.18
CA ALA A 455 3.22 2.49 -31.94
C ALA A 455 3.27 3.91 -31.34
N ASP A 456 2.15 4.38 -30.80
CA ASP A 456 2.02 5.72 -30.22
C ASP A 456 2.83 5.87 -28.93
N ALA A 457 2.84 4.82 -28.10
CA ALA A 457 3.65 4.78 -26.90
C ALA A 457 5.11 4.35 -27.16
N GLY A 458 5.45 3.97 -28.40
CA GLY A 458 6.78 3.48 -28.77
C GLY A 458 7.14 2.14 -28.12
N VAL A 459 6.16 1.27 -27.83
CA VAL A 459 6.39 0.01 -27.12
C VAL A 459 6.07 -1.19 -28.00
N ALA A 460 6.95 -2.19 -28.01
CA ALA A 460 6.72 -3.48 -28.65
C ALA A 460 7.16 -4.62 -27.74
N TRP A 461 6.50 -5.77 -27.81
CA TRP A 461 6.88 -6.95 -27.06
C TRP A 461 6.55 -8.25 -27.80
N CYS A 462 7.32 -9.29 -27.51
CA CYS A 462 7.09 -10.65 -27.99
C CYS A 462 7.61 -11.68 -26.99
N VAL A 463 7.08 -12.90 -27.07
CA VAL A 463 7.61 -14.07 -26.39
C VAL A 463 8.23 -14.99 -27.44
N VAL A 464 9.49 -15.33 -27.24
CA VAL A 464 10.26 -16.20 -28.12
C VAL A 464 10.39 -17.56 -27.45
N GLU A 465 10.06 -18.62 -28.18
CA GLU A 465 10.31 -20.01 -27.79
C GLU A 465 11.74 -20.38 -28.18
N ARG A 466 12.55 -20.75 -27.20
CA ARG A 466 13.93 -21.16 -27.39
C ARG A 466 14.10 -22.63 -27.05
N ARG A 467 14.42 -23.44 -28.05
CA ARG A 467 14.73 -24.86 -27.88
C ARG A 467 16.24 -25.05 -27.79
N SER A 468 16.68 -25.74 -26.74
CA SER A 468 18.09 -26.01 -26.50
C SER A 468 18.29 -27.47 -26.05
N SER A 469 19.46 -28.04 -26.28
CA SER A 469 19.80 -29.35 -25.73
C SER A 469 19.88 -29.29 -24.21
N VAL A 470 19.44 -30.34 -23.52
CA VAL A 470 19.54 -30.40 -22.06
C VAL A 470 21.00 -30.31 -21.58
N ARG A 471 21.25 -29.51 -20.54
CA ARG A 471 22.62 -29.22 -20.06
C ARG A 471 23.37 -30.43 -19.49
N TRP A 472 22.68 -31.53 -19.20
CA TRP A 472 23.24 -32.72 -18.53
C TRP A 472 23.48 -33.90 -19.47
N GLY A 473 23.19 -33.79 -20.77
CA GLY A 473 23.47 -34.88 -21.72
C GLY A 473 23.16 -34.53 -23.17
N GLU A 474 23.88 -35.15 -24.10
CA GLU A 474 23.64 -35.01 -25.54
C GLU A 474 22.63 -36.08 -26.00
N LEU A 475 21.34 -35.80 -25.78
CA LEU A 475 20.24 -36.66 -26.19
C LEU A 475 19.51 -36.04 -27.38
N ARG A 476 19.42 -36.76 -28.50
CA ARG A 476 18.64 -36.32 -29.68
C ARG A 476 17.12 -36.28 -29.44
N THR A 477 16.66 -36.80 -28.31
CA THR A 477 15.23 -36.96 -27.99
C THR A 477 14.75 -36.04 -26.88
N VAL A 478 15.62 -35.24 -26.26
CA VAL A 478 15.27 -34.41 -25.10
C VAL A 478 15.80 -32.99 -25.30
N GLU A 479 14.87 -32.04 -25.39
CA GLU A 479 15.15 -30.61 -25.51
C GLU A 479 14.59 -29.86 -24.29
N GLU A 480 15.31 -28.84 -23.85
CA GLU A 480 14.85 -27.84 -22.89
C GLU A 480 14.24 -26.67 -23.68
N ILE A 481 12.95 -26.42 -23.43
CA ILE A 481 12.18 -25.33 -24.05
C ILE A 481 12.04 -24.21 -23.04
N ALA A 482 12.50 -23.02 -23.39
CA ALA A 482 12.37 -21.81 -22.58
C ALA A 482 11.53 -20.76 -23.34
N TYR A 483 10.68 -20.03 -22.61
CA TYR A 483 9.91 -18.90 -23.15
C TYR A 483 10.50 -17.59 -22.63
N GLU A 484 10.96 -16.75 -23.53
CA GLU A 484 11.70 -15.52 -23.23
C GLU A 484 10.90 -14.29 -23.68
N LEU A 485 10.57 -13.39 -22.74
CA LEU A 485 9.88 -12.13 -23.02
C LEU A 485 10.90 -11.05 -23.41
N TYR A 486 10.68 -10.43 -24.57
CA TYR A 486 11.36 -9.22 -25.03
C TYR A 486 10.38 -8.04 -24.96
N VAL A 487 10.82 -6.93 -24.37
CA VAL A 487 10.07 -5.66 -24.36
C VAL A 487 10.99 -4.55 -24.83
N LEU A 488 10.58 -3.82 -25.86
CA LEU A 488 11.29 -2.70 -26.43
C LEU A 488 10.50 -1.42 -26.16
N TYR A 489 11.21 -0.35 -25.81
CA TYR A 489 10.66 1.01 -25.73
C TYR A 489 11.56 1.96 -26.51
N PHE A 490 10.98 2.67 -27.47
CA PHE A 490 11.65 3.67 -28.28
C PHE A 490 11.17 5.08 -27.90
N ASP A 491 12.05 5.83 -27.23
CA ASP A 491 11.86 7.23 -26.89
C ASP A 491 12.33 8.09 -28.05
N ARG A 492 11.33 8.61 -28.79
CA ARG A 492 11.54 9.45 -29.98
C ARG A 492 12.15 10.80 -29.63
N ASP A 493 11.86 11.34 -28.44
CA ASP A 493 12.27 12.68 -28.03
C ASP A 493 13.74 12.70 -27.59
N ARG A 494 14.17 11.67 -26.84
CA ARG A 494 15.56 11.54 -26.37
C ARG A 494 16.47 10.77 -27.34
N HIS A 495 15.93 10.20 -28.41
CA HIS A 495 16.63 9.30 -29.33
C HIS A 495 17.27 8.11 -28.61
N LEU A 496 16.45 7.41 -27.81
CA LEU A 496 16.88 6.28 -27.00
C LEU A 496 16.01 5.04 -27.30
N LEU A 497 16.66 3.89 -27.42
CA LEU A 497 16.02 2.58 -27.49
C LEU A 497 16.38 1.77 -26.24
N TYR A 498 15.36 1.31 -25.54
CA TYR A 498 15.45 0.51 -24.33
C TYR A 498 15.01 -0.92 -24.64
N ILE A 499 15.81 -1.91 -24.25
CA ILE A 499 15.52 -3.33 -24.50
C ILE A 499 15.57 -4.10 -23.19
N ASN A 500 14.42 -4.65 -22.77
CA ASN A 500 14.28 -5.59 -21.65
C ASN A 500 14.15 -7.02 -22.18
N HIS A 501 14.74 -7.96 -21.44
CA HIS A 501 14.70 -9.38 -21.74
C HIS A 501 14.57 -10.19 -20.45
N SER A 502 13.60 -11.10 -20.36
CA SER A 502 13.29 -11.84 -19.13
C SER A 502 14.38 -12.81 -18.68
N ALA A 503 15.16 -13.41 -19.60
CA ALA A 503 16.29 -14.25 -19.21
C ALA A 503 17.48 -13.43 -18.65
N ASN A 504 17.42 -12.10 -18.77
CA ASN A 504 18.41 -11.15 -18.26
C ASN A 504 19.85 -11.37 -18.76
N ASP A 505 20.01 -12.10 -19.86
CA ASP A 505 21.26 -12.29 -20.58
C ASP A 505 21.28 -11.48 -21.88
N GLY A 506 22.47 -11.36 -22.48
CA GLY A 506 22.66 -10.73 -23.78
C GLY A 506 22.87 -9.21 -23.79
N VAL A 507 23.34 -8.74 -24.95
CA VAL A 507 23.44 -7.33 -25.39
C VAL A 507 22.90 -7.31 -26.81
N PHE A 508 21.87 -6.51 -27.05
CA PHE A 508 20.94 -6.63 -28.18
C PHE A 508 21.34 -5.73 -29.37
N GLU A 509 22.61 -5.75 -29.80
CA GLU A 509 23.11 -4.86 -30.88
C GLU A 509 22.49 -5.14 -32.24
N ASP A 510 22.43 -6.41 -32.66
CA ASP A 510 21.81 -6.79 -33.93
C ASP A 510 20.30 -6.53 -33.91
N LEU A 511 19.66 -6.80 -32.77
CA LEU A 511 18.24 -6.53 -32.57
C LEU A 511 17.95 -5.02 -32.62
N ALA A 512 18.76 -4.19 -31.94
CA ALA A 512 18.64 -2.73 -32.02
C ALA A 512 18.82 -2.26 -33.48
N THR A 513 19.83 -2.78 -34.18
CA THR A 513 20.08 -2.45 -35.59
C THR A 513 18.90 -2.84 -36.48
N ALA A 514 18.26 -3.97 -36.21
CA ALA A 514 17.09 -4.41 -36.95
C ALA A 514 15.93 -3.41 -36.79
N VAL A 515 15.65 -2.93 -35.58
CA VAL A 515 14.47 -2.07 -35.33
C VAL A 515 14.68 -0.58 -35.57
N VAL A 516 15.90 -0.04 -35.39
CA VAL A 516 16.17 1.42 -35.57
C VAL A 516 17.20 1.73 -36.66
N GLY A 517 17.66 0.73 -37.39
CA GLY A 517 18.65 0.88 -38.46
C GLY A 517 20.10 0.96 -37.97
N SER A 518 21.02 1.11 -38.92
CA SER A 518 22.45 1.19 -38.63
C SER A 518 22.83 2.47 -37.88
N GLY A 519 23.84 2.36 -37.00
CA GLY A 519 24.33 3.50 -36.21
C GLY A 519 23.77 3.59 -34.79
N ALA A 520 22.92 2.65 -34.38
CA ALA A 520 22.56 2.49 -32.96
C ALA A 520 23.81 2.15 -32.13
N SER A 521 24.09 2.96 -31.11
CA SER A 521 25.26 2.78 -30.23
C SER A 521 24.81 2.53 -28.80
N ARG A 522 25.22 1.41 -28.22
CA ARG A 522 24.92 1.05 -26.83
C ARG A 522 25.64 1.99 -25.85
N PHE A 523 24.95 2.41 -24.79
CA PHE A 523 25.63 3.01 -23.64
C PHE A 523 26.54 1.95 -23.00
N THR A 524 27.85 2.18 -22.97
CA THR A 524 28.82 1.23 -22.43
C THR A 524 29.92 1.95 -21.68
N GLY A 525 30.78 1.20 -21.01
CA GLY A 525 31.86 1.77 -20.21
C GLY A 525 31.31 2.48 -18.98
N THR A 526 32.10 3.39 -18.42
CA THR A 526 31.85 3.99 -17.11
C THR A 526 30.71 5.02 -17.12
N THR A 527 30.27 5.50 -18.29
CA THR A 527 29.13 6.44 -18.40
C THR A 527 27.83 5.84 -17.88
N VAL A 528 27.71 4.51 -17.86
CA VAL A 528 26.55 3.81 -17.28
C VAL A 528 26.42 4.06 -15.77
N TYR A 529 27.50 4.42 -15.08
CA TYR A 529 27.48 4.68 -13.63
C TYR A 529 26.85 6.03 -13.28
N ARG A 530 26.58 6.90 -14.26
CA ARG A 530 25.84 8.16 -14.04
C ARG A 530 24.46 7.92 -13.42
N VAL A 531 23.85 6.75 -13.66
CA VAL A 531 22.56 6.37 -13.07
C VAL A 531 22.58 6.30 -11.54
N MET A 532 23.78 6.25 -10.94
CA MET A 532 24.01 6.17 -9.50
C MET A 532 24.29 7.53 -8.85
N ALA A 533 24.44 8.61 -9.62
CA ALA A 533 24.96 9.89 -9.15
C ALA A 533 24.09 10.62 -8.13
N ASP A 534 22.79 10.39 -8.17
CA ASP A 534 21.82 10.98 -7.26
C ASP A 534 21.55 10.11 -6.02
N ILE A 535 22.38 9.10 -5.78
CA ILE A 535 22.27 8.19 -4.65
C ILE A 535 23.34 8.52 -3.61
N GLN A 536 22.88 8.98 -2.46
CA GLN A 536 23.70 9.27 -1.29
C GLN A 536 24.05 7.98 -0.53
N ARG A 537 25.24 7.95 0.08
CA ARG A 537 25.75 6.80 0.86
C ARG A 537 25.63 5.46 0.12
N LEU A 538 25.94 5.43 -1.17
CA LEU A 538 25.83 4.21 -1.95
C LEU A 538 26.81 3.18 -1.40
N VAL A 539 26.30 2.03 -0.97
CA VAL A 539 27.07 0.87 -0.52
C VAL A 539 27.08 -0.16 -1.65
N PRO A 540 28.24 -0.40 -2.29
CA PRO A 540 28.38 -1.49 -3.25
C PRO A 540 28.22 -2.84 -2.56
N THR A 541 27.32 -3.68 -3.07
CA THR A 541 27.04 -5.02 -2.53
C THR A 541 27.58 -6.13 -3.42
N ASN A 542 27.63 -5.90 -4.74
CA ASN A 542 28.16 -6.86 -5.70
C ASN A 542 28.96 -6.15 -6.79
N VAL A 543 30.18 -6.60 -7.04
CA VAL A 543 31.06 -6.01 -8.04
C VAL A 543 31.77 -7.11 -8.82
N GLY A 544 31.55 -7.15 -10.13
CA GLY A 544 32.29 -8.06 -11.01
C GLY A 544 33.54 -7.38 -11.53
N VAL A 545 34.62 -8.14 -11.63
CA VAL A 545 35.94 -7.65 -12.03
C VAL A 545 36.56 -8.57 -13.08
N LEU A 546 37.21 -7.98 -14.08
CA LEU A 546 38.03 -8.66 -15.07
C LEU A 546 39.52 -8.43 -14.77
N ASP A 547 40.31 -9.50 -14.68
CA ASP A 547 41.76 -9.45 -14.58
C ASP A 547 42.37 -9.53 -15.99
N ALA A 548 43.10 -8.48 -16.39
CA ALA A 548 43.72 -8.40 -17.71
C ALA A 548 45.08 -9.13 -17.80
N ARG A 549 45.65 -9.55 -16.66
CA ARG A 549 47.00 -10.14 -16.56
C ARG A 549 46.96 -11.64 -16.25
N ASP A 550 45.91 -12.14 -15.58
CA ASP A 550 45.72 -13.57 -15.28
C ASP A 550 45.00 -14.30 -16.44
N GLN A 551 45.72 -15.20 -17.11
CA GLN A 551 45.17 -15.99 -18.23
C GLN A 551 44.21 -17.10 -17.78
N PHE A 552 44.21 -17.48 -16.50
CA PHE A 552 43.42 -18.59 -15.96
C PHE A 552 42.17 -18.14 -15.17
N ARG A 553 42.23 -16.99 -14.49
CA ARG A 553 41.06 -16.37 -13.79
C ARG A 553 40.73 -15.00 -14.34
N ARG A 554 40.04 -14.98 -15.48
CA ARG A 554 39.70 -13.73 -16.19
C ARG A 554 38.57 -12.93 -15.57
N PHE A 555 37.60 -13.56 -14.89
CA PHE A 555 36.46 -12.88 -14.25
C PHE A 555 36.29 -13.36 -12.81
N SER A 556 36.10 -12.44 -11.88
CA SER A 556 35.73 -12.71 -10.48
C SER A 556 34.56 -11.83 -10.06
N MET A 557 33.61 -12.40 -9.30
CA MET A 557 32.54 -11.64 -8.67
C MET A 557 32.85 -11.51 -7.18
N HIS A 558 32.84 -10.28 -6.68
CA HIS A 558 33.06 -9.94 -5.29
C HIS A 558 31.72 -9.52 -4.67
N VAL A 559 31.39 -10.08 -3.52
CA VAL A 559 30.11 -9.88 -2.83
C VAL A 559 30.38 -9.46 -1.39
N GLY A 560 29.60 -8.50 -0.88
CA GLY A 560 29.72 -8.04 0.50
C GLY A 560 31.10 -7.46 0.80
N SER A 561 31.78 -8.02 1.81
CA SER A 561 33.12 -7.59 2.25
C SER A 561 34.19 -7.61 1.18
N ASP A 562 34.07 -8.53 0.21
CA ASP A 562 35.12 -8.77 -0.78
C ASP A 562 35.16 -7.68 -1.85
N VAL A 563 34.14 -6.81 -1.90
CA VAL A 563 34.05 -5.70 -2.87
C VAL A 563 35.17 -4.68 -2.65
N THR A 564 35.51 -4.38 -1.40
CA THR A 564 36.53 -3.39 -1.04
C THR A 564 37.90 -3.76 -1.62
N ALA A 565 38.33 -5.02 -1.45
CA ALA A 565 39.58 -5.52 -1.99
C ALA A 565 39.63 -5.49 -3.52
N SER A 566 38.47 -5.59 -4.17
CA SER A 566 38.32 -5.53 -5.62
C SER A 566 38.51 -4.12 -6.19
N PHE A 567 38.12 -3.06 -5.47
CA PHE A 567 38.35 -1.68 -5.90
C PHE A 567 39.83 -1.30 -5.81
N SER A 568 40.50 -1.62 -4.70
CA SER A 568 41.92 -1.32 -4.53
C SER A 568 42.79 -2.00 -5.59
N GLN A 569 42.44 -3.22 -6.04
CA GLN A 569 43.14 -3.91 -7.14
C GLN A 569 42.85 -3.29 -8.52
N ALA A 570 41.65 -2.75 -8.72
CA ALA A 570 41.28 -2.04 -9.95
C ALA A 570 41.99 -0.68 -10.04
N GLU A 571 42.06 0.09 -8.94
CA GLU A 571 42.80 1.35 -8.83
C GLU A 571 44.31 1.16 -9.04
N ALA A 572 44.87 0.03 -8.60
CA ALA A 572 46.26 -0.35 -8.86
C ALA A 572 46.55 -0.71 -10.34
N GLY A 573 45.56 -0.60 -11.24
CA GLY A 573 45.72 -0.85 -12.69
C GLY A 573 45.92 -2.31 -13.06
N THR A 574 45.55 -3.24 -12.18
CA THR A 574 45.67 -4.69 -12.43
C THR A 574 44.38 -5.32 -12.94
N LYS A 575 43.21 -4.71 -12.65
CA LYS A 575 41.89 -5.25 -13.00
C LYS A 575 40.89 -4.15 -13.41
N SER A 576 39.81 -4.51 -14.10
CA SER A 576 38.73 -3.60 -14.52
C SER A 576 37.37 -4.03 -13.99
N GLN A 577 36.60 -3.10 -13.43
CA GLN A 577 35.24 -3.39 -12.94
C GLN A 577 34.29 -3.61 -14.12
N THR A 578 33.31 -4.51 -14.00
CA THR A 578 32.42 -4.89 -15.11
C THR A 578 30.96 -4.66 -14.80
N ASN A 579 30.58 -4.72 -13.54
CA ASN A 579 29.26 -4.40 -13.04
C ASN A 579 29.35 -4.01 -11.57
N ILE A 580 28.53 -3.03 -11.18
CA ILE A 580 28.40 -2.53 -9.81
C ILE A 580 26.93 -2.62 -9.45
N SER A 581 26.64 -3.20 -8.30
CA SER A 581 25.31 -3.18 -7.67
C SER A 581 25.44 -2.58 -6.29
N GLY A 582 24.50 -1.73 -5.90
CA GLY A 582 24.51 -1.12 -4.58
C GLY A 582 23.15 -0.61 -4.12
N GLY A 583 23.09 -0.29 -2.84
CA GLY A 583 21.94 0.34 -2.19
C GLY A 583 22.36 1.63 -1.50
N GLY A 584 21.47 2.62 -1.46
CA GLY A 584 21.71 3.91 -0.83
C GLY A 584 20.43 4.72 -0.74
N TYR A 585 20.54 6.04 -0.61
CA TYR A 585 19.40 6.93 -0.36
C TYR A 585 19.25 8.00 -1.44
N ARG A 586 18.03 8.21 -1.93
CA ARG A 586 17.67 9.29 -2.86
C ARG A 586 16.53 10.08 -2.24
N ASN A 587 16.75 11.36 -1.95
CA ASN A 587 15.76 12.23 -1.31
C ASN A 587 15.15 11.65 -0.02
N GLY A 588 15.97 10.92 0.76
CA GLY A 588 15.54 10.27 2.00
C GLY A 588 14.91 8.88 1.83
N GLU A 589 14.74 8.40 0.59
CA GLU A 589 14.18 7.07 0.28
C GLU A 589 15.28 6.07 -0.06
N HIS A 590 15.16 4.84 0.43
CA HIS A 590 16.14 3.79 0.12
C HIS A 590 15.91 3.23 -1.29
N VAL A 591 16.95 3.23 -2.12
CA VAL A 591 16.91 2.77 -3.51
C VAL A 591 18.00 1.74 -3.79
N THR A 592 17.72 0.81 -4.71
CA THR A 592 18.72 -0.13 -5.23
C THR A 592 18.91 0.09 -6.72
N ILE A 593 20.16 0.07 -7.15
CA ILE A 593 20.53 0.22 -8.55
C ILE A 593 21.76 -0.63 -8.86
N SER A 594 21.80 -1.10 -10.10
CA SER A 594 22.91 -1.84 -10.64
C SER A 594 23.17 -1.43 -12.06
N ALA A 595 24.45 -1.38 -12.45
CA ALA A 595 24.86 -1.10 -13.81
C ALA A 595 26.07 -1.95 -14.21
N SER A 596 26.09 -2.41 -15.46
CA SER A 596 27.22 -3.10 -16.07
C SER A 596 27.88 -2.21 -17.12
N LEU A 597 29.22 -2.27 -17.24
CA LEU A 597 29.96 -1.66 -18.36
C LEU A 597 29.47 -2.14 -19.73
N LYS A 598 28.80 -3.31 -19.79
CA LYS A 598 28.09 -3.79 -20.96
C LYS A 598 26.73 -3.08 -21.17
N GLY A 599 26.43 -1.98 -20.52
CA GLY A 599 25.24 -1.17 -20.81
C GLY A 599 23.93 -1.64 -20.21
N ARG A 600 23.92 -2.71 -19.41
CA ARG A 600 22.73 -3.16 -18.70
C ARG A 600 22.57 -2.40 -17.39
N ILE A 601 21.38 -1.87 -17.15
CA ILE A 601 21.00 -1.17 -15.92
C ILE A 601 19.76 -1.86 -15.34
N TRP A 602 19.75 -2.12 -14.03
CA TRP A 602 18.62 -2.79 -13.38
C TRP A 602 18.46 -2.41 -11.91
N SER A 603 17.27 -2.66 -11.37
CA SER A 603 16.93 -2.59 -9.96
C SER A 603 16.38 -3.94 -9.50
N HIS A 604 16.36 -4.19 -8.18
CA HIS A 604 15.76 -5.40 -7.62
C HIS A 604 14.21 -5.40 -7.66
N ALA A 605 13.59 -4.28 -8.03
CA ALA A 605 12.14 -4.15 -8.14
C ALA A 605 11.58 -4.67 -9.48
N THR A 606 10.29 -5.04 -9.46
CA THR A 606 9.53 -5.51 -10.63
C THR A 606 8.50 -4.46 -11.02
N ALA A 607 8.30 -4.24 -12.31
CA ALA A 607 7.27 -3.33 -12.78
C ALA A 607 5.87 -3.92 -12.55
N HIS A 608 4.92 -3.08 -12.13
CA HIS A 608 3.51 -3.47 -11.97
C HIS A 608 2.75 -3.48 -13.31
N SER A 609 3.29 -2.87 -14.36
CA SER A 609 2.77 -2.88 -15.73
C SER A 609 3.90 -2.49 -16.71
N LEU A 610 3.69 -2.71 -18.02
CA LEU A 610 4.61 -2.21 -19.06
C LEU A 610 4.74 -0.67 -19.03
N LYS A 611 3.65 0.05 -18.69
CA LYS A 611 3.69 1.51 -18.52
C LYS A 611 4.66 1.92 -17.39
N HIS A 612 4.60 1.26 -16.23
CA HIS A 612 5.52 1.55 -15.12
C HIS A 612 6.99 1.31 -15.52
N TRP A 613 7.26 0.24 -16.29
CA TRP A 613 8.61 -0.01 -16.81
C TRP A 613 9.09 1.11 -17.76
N ARG A 614 8.22 1.60 -18.65
CA ARG A 614 8.51 2.74 -19.53
C ARG A 614 8.85 4.01 -18.73
N ASP A 615 8.00 4.38 -17.77
CA ASP A 615 8.19 5.58 -16.94
C ASP A 615 9.55 5.51 -16.17
N TRP A 616 9.94 4.32 -15.71
CA TRP A 616 11.25 4.11 -15.09
C TRP A 616 12.42 4.29 -16.09
N CYS A 617 12.29 3.81 -17.34
CA CYS A 617 13.30 4.00 -18.39
C CYS A 617 13.57 5.48 -18.70
N ASP A 618 12.55 6.34 -18.66
CA ASP A 618 12.71 7.79 -18.88
C ASP A 618 13.68 8.39 -17.85
N THR A 619 13.53 8.04 -16.57
CA THR A 619 14.42 8.52 -15.49
C THR A 619 15.87 8.06 -15.64
N ILE A 620 16.09 6.90 -16.26
CA ILE A 620 17.42 6.37 -16.57
C ILE A 620 18.02 7.15 -17.75
N GLY A 621 17.22 7.46 -18.77
CA GLY A 621 17.62 8.23 -19.94
C GLY A 621 18.16 9.61 -19.56
N ASP A 622 17.44 10.34 -18.71
CA ASP A 622 17.81 11.69 -18.25
C ASP A 622 19.22 11.71 -17.63
N LYS A 623 19.57 10.70 -16.82
CA LYS A 623 20.88 10.60 -16.15
C LYS A 623 22.01 10.17 -17.08
N LEU A 624 21.72 9.29 -18.03
CA LEU A 624 22.73 8.83 -18.99
C LEU A 624 23.15 9.97 -19.93
N LEU A 625 22.22 10.86 -20.28
CA LEU A 625 22.44 12.01 -21.15
C LEU A 625 23.06 13.22 -20.44
N ASP A 626 23.08 13.25 -19.11
CA ASP A 626 23.67 14.35 -18.34
C ASP A 626 25.20 14.25 -18.28
N ASP A 627 25.87 15.08 -19.08
CA ASP A 627 27.33 15.17 -19.12
C ASP A 627 27.96 15.94 -17.94
N THR A 628 27.16 16.57 -17.09
CA THR A 628 27.67 17.27 -15.89
C THR A 628 28.02 16.32 -14.74
N ILE A 629 27.58 15.06 -14.82
CA ILE A 629 27.85 14.02 -13.83
C ILE A 629 29.26 13.44 -14.02
N SER A 630 30.15 13.71 -13.05
CA SER A 630 31.50 13.14 -12.97
C SER A 630 31.50 11.73 -12.39
N ILE A 631 32.04 10.75 -13.14
CA ILE A 631 32.13 9.34 -12.71
C ILE A 631 33.07 9.18 -11.52
N ASP A 632 34.20 9.87 -11.50
CA ASP A 632 35.16 9.80 -10.39
C ASP A 632 34.51 10.30 -9.09
N HIS A 633 33.66 11.32 -9.20
CA HIS A 633 32.88 11.79 -8.07
C HIS A 633 31.86 10.74 -7.62
N VAL A 634 31.14 10.08 -8.55
CA VAL A 634 30.18 9.01 -8.22
C VAL A 634 30.87 7.89 -7.43
N ILE A 635 31.98 7.37 -7.95
CA ILE A 635 32.72 6.27 -7.32
C ILE A 635 33.34 6.70 -5.98
N GLY A 636 33.87 7.93 -5.90
CA GLY A 636 34.46 8.48 -4.68
C GLY A 636 33.46 8.67 -3.52
N GLN A 637 32.15 8.62 -3.79
CA GLN A 637 31.09 8.70 -2.77
C GLN A 637 30.63 7.31 -2.27
N PHE A 638 31.25 6.22 -2.73
CA PHE A 638 30.90 4.88 -2.28
C PHE A 638 31.40 4.61 -0.87
N ILE A 639 30.57 3.96 -0.06
CA ILE A 639 30.94 3.47 1.27
C ILE A 639 31.30 1.99 1.13
N PHE A 640 32.60 1.69 1.28
CA PHE A 640 33.11 0.33 1.21
C PHE A 640 33.02 -0.36 2.58
N PRO A 641 32.32 -1.49 2.70
CA PRO A 641 32.24 -2.22 3.96
C PRO A 641 33.57 -2.88 4.33
N GLU A 642 34.01 -2.74 5.57
CA GLU A 642 35.24 -3.31 6.11
C GLU A 642 34.92 -4.44 7.11
N PRO A 643 35.44 -5.67 6.95
CA PRO A 643 35.25 -6.73 7.93
C PRO A 643 35.81 -6.35 9.30
N LEU A 644 35.06 -6.64 10.35
CA LEU A 644 35.54 -6.45 11.72
C LEU A 644 36.55 -7.53 12.08
N THR A 645 37.73 -7.12 12.52
CA THR A 645 38.76 -8.00 13.10
C THR A 645 38.87 -7.83 14.61
N ALA A 646 38.57 -6.62 15.09
CA ALA A 646 38.53 -6.23 16.50
C ALA A 646 37.55 -5.06 16.64
N ARG A 647 37.25 -4.65 17.88
CA ARG A 647 36.46 -3.44 18.13
C ARG A 647 37.20 -2.21 17.62
N PRO A 648 36.58 -1.39 16.74
CA PRO A 648 37.11 -0.08 16.40
C PRO A 648 37.10 0.86 17.61
N ASP A 649 38.19 1.60 17.81
CA ASP A 649 38.23 2.67 18.81
C ASP A 649 37.17 3.72 18.51
N GLY A 650 36.49 4.21 19.54
CA GLY A 650 35.44 5.23 19.40
C GLY A 650 34.31 5.06 20.39
N VAL A 651 33.59 6.14 20.62
CA VAL A 651 32.45 6.16 21.53
C VAL A 651 31.24 5.52 20.84
N LEU A 652 30.57 4.61 21.55
CA LEU A 652 29.31 4.03 21.11
C LEU A 652 28.18 5.03 21.37
N LEU A 653 27.62 5.61 20.32
CA LEU A 653 26.55 6.60 20.40
C LEU A 653 25.15 5.98 20.43
N GLY A 654 24.97 4.83 19.77
CA GLY A 654 23.66 4.19 19.64
C GLY A 654 23.75 2.71 19.38
N VAL A 655 22.74 1.98 19.86
CA VAL A 655 22.50 0.57 19.53
C VAL A 655 21.05 0.46 19.05
N GLU A 656 20.84 -0.30 17.99
CA GLU A 656 19.54 -0.42 17.32
C GLU A 656 19.15 -1.87 17.05
N TRP A 657 17.86 -2.12 17.23
CA TRP A 657 17.22 -3.35 16.79
C TRP A 657 17.26 -3.44 15.26
N PRO A 658 17.43 -4.65 14.68
CA PRO A 658 17.26 -4.85 13.25
C PRO A 658 15.91 -4.30 12.74
N TRP A 659 15.92 -3.60 11.60
CA TRP A 659 14.72 -2.94 11.05
C TRP A 659 13.53 -3.90 10.86
N THR A 660 13.80 -5.19 10.63
CA THR A 660 12.81 -6.26 10.50
C THR A 660 11.89 -6.41 11.71
N ILE A 661 12.33 -5.99 12.89
CA ILE A 661 11.47 -5.97 14.10
C ILE A 661 10.32 -4.98 13.92
N TYR A 662 10.52 -3.85 13.24
CA TYR A 662 9.48 -2.82 13.07
C TYR A 662 8.51 -3.13 11.93
N LEU A 663 8.87 -4.05 11.01
CA LEU A 663 8.06 -4.43 9.84
C LEU A 663 6.98 -5.47 10.18
N ASN A 664 5.71 -5.07 10.37
CA ASN A 664 4.49 -5.89 10.57
C ASN A 664 4.56 -7.07 11.60
N ASN A 665 5.70 -7.27 12.23
CA ASN A 665 6.04 -8.30 13.22
C ASN A 665 6.44 -7.68 14.57
N ALA A 666 6.31 -6.36 14.73
CA ALA A 666 6.71 -5.62 15.94
C ALA A 666 6.03 -6.11 17.22
N ASP A 667 4.84 -6.73 17.09
CA ASP A 667 4.08 -7.31 18.19
C ASP A 667 4.41 -8.81 18.43
N ASN A 668 5.17 -9.46 17.54
CA ASN A 668 5.49 -10.89 17.62
C ASN A 668 6.75 -11.20 18.44
N LEU A 669 7.69 -10.25 18.54
CA LEU A 669 8.91 -10.42 19.33
C LEU A 669 8.72 -9.79 20.71
N ARG A 670 8.54 -10.63 21.73
CA ARG A 670 8.33 -10.20 23.12
C ARG A 670 9.55 -10.51 23.97
N LEU A 671 9.95 -9.53 24.78
CA LEU A 671 10.99 -9.63 25.78
C LEU A 671 10.33 -9.79 27.14
N SER A 672 10.69 -10.85 27.86
CA SER A 672 10.16 -11.15 29.18
C SER A 672 11.28 -11.32 30.19
N LEU A 673 11.11 -10.71 31.36
CA LEU A 673 11.92 -10.96 32.53
C LEU A 673 10.97 -11.16 33.71
N HIS A 674 11.04 -12.32 34.37
CA HIS A 674 10.04 -12.76 35.34
C HIS A 674 8.61 -12.73 34.75
N GLU A 675 7.66 -12.05 35.41
CA GLU A 675 6.26 -11.91 34.97
C GLU A 675 6.02 -10.71 34.02
N SER A 676 7.04 -9.86 33.80
CA SER A 676 6.90 -8.64 32.99
C SER A 676 7.25 -8.91 31.53
N VAL A 677 6.31 -8.64 30.62
CA VAL A 677 6.45 -8.89 29.17
C VAL A 677 6.24 -7.60 28.38
N HIS A 678 7.22 -7.26 27.54
CA HIS A 678 7.21 -6.06 26.70
C HIS A 678 7.53 -6.41 25.25
N PRO A 679 6.90 -5.79 24.24
CA PRO A 679 7.36 -5.90 22.86
C PRO A 679 8.80 -5.37 22.72
N ALA A 680 9.65 -6.05 21.96
CA ALA A 680 11.04 -5.62 21.75
C ALA A 680 11.13 -4.20 21.16
N SER A 681 10.21 -3.87 20.26
CA SER A 681 10.05 -2.54 19.66
C SER A 681 9.74 -1.41 20.67
N ARG A 682 9.42 -1.75 21.93
CA ARG A 682 9.15 -0.80 23.03
C ARG A 682 10.20 -0.88 24.14
N THR A 683 11.35 -1.46 23.86
CA THR A 683 12.49 -1.50 24.78
C THR A 683 13.62 -0.66 24.24
N ASP A 684 14.32 0.03 25.15
CA ASP A 684 15.48 0.85 24.79
C ASP A 684 16.75 0.02 24.83
N LEU A 685 17.62 0.31 23.87
CA LEU A 685 19.02 -0.12 23.87
C LEU A 685 19.86 1.10 24.22
N VAL A 686 20.33 1.17 25.47
CA VAL A 686 21.05 2.32 26.02
C VAL A 686 22.55 2.03 25.98
N PRO A 687 23.34 2.68 25.12
CA PRO A 687 24.78 2.44 25.02
C PRO A 687 25.54 2.98 26.24
N ASP A 688 26.64 2.32 26.60
CA ASP A 688 27.65 2.89 27.47
C ASP A 688 28.57 3.84 26.68
N THR A 689 28.33 5.14 26.83
CA THR A 689 29.10 6.20 26.16
C THR A 689 30.37 6.59 26.92
N THR A 690 30.68 5.95 28.05
CA THR A 690 31.84 6.30 28.88
C THR A 690 33.14 5.61 28.43
N SER A 691 33.02 4.58 27.60
CA SER A 691 34.15 3.78 27.13
C SER A 691 34.34 3.86 25.61
N SER A 692 35.57 4.16 25.19
CA SER A 692 35.99 4.16 23.78
C SER A 692 36.73 2.90 23.34
N THR A 693 37.00 1.95 24.25
CA THR A 693 37.82 0.72 24.02
C THR A 693 37.29 -0.50 24.81
N GLY A 694 37.70 -1.73 24.50
CA GLY A 694 37.18 -2.96 25.15
C GLY A 694 35.83 -3.41 24.57
N PRO A 695 35.06 -4.34 25.17
CA PRO A 695 33.76 -4.75 24.60
C PRO A 695 32.76 -3.58 24.50
N PHE A 696 31.86 -3.61 23.50
CA PHE A 696 30.72 -2.69 23.46
C PHE A 696 29.76 -3.06 24.59
N ARG A 697 29.32 -2.09 25.40
CA ARG A 697 28.38 -2.32 26.50
C ARG A 697 27.11 -1.53 26.28
N PHE A 698 25.98 -2.12 26.64
CA PHE A 698 24.67 -1.48 26.57
C PHE A 698 23.68 -2.14 27.51
N ASP A 699 22.68 -1.39 27.94
CA ASP A 699 21.54 -1.91 28.70
C ASP A 699 20.35 -2.10 27.78
N VAL A 700 19.62 -3.21 27.97
CA VAL A 700 18.27 -3.40 27.45
C VAL A 700 17.29 -2.96 28.55
N ARG A 701 16.49 -1.94 28.29
CA ARG A 701 15.58 -1.33 29.28
C ARG A 701 14.13 -1.41 28.84
N SER A 702 13.26 -1.73 29.80
CA SER A 702 11.81 -1.58 29.70
C SER A 702 11.33 -0.63 30.80
N GLY A 703 10.03 -0.31 30.81
CA GLY A 703 9.44 0.45 31.91
C GLY A 703 9.51 -0.24 33.29
N SER A 704 9.91 -1.51 33.35
CA SER A 704 9.95 -2.32 34.59
C SER A 704 11.31 -2.88 34.98
N TRP A 705 12.25 -3.01 34.04
CA TRP A 705 13.55 -3.67 34.28
C TRP A 705 14.64 -3.14 33.35
N SER A 706 15.90 -3.30 33.76
CA SER A 706 17.11 -2.95 33.00
C SER A 706 18.13 -4.07 33.15
N VAL A 707 18.64 -4.60 32.04
CA VAL A 707 19.63 -5.70 32.03
C VAL A 707 20.81 -5.33 31.14
N ALA A 708 22.02 -5.45 31.68
CA ALA A 708 23.26 -5.10 30.99
C ALA A 708 23.78 -6.25 30.12
N TYR A 709 24.23 -5.91 28.91
CA TYR A 709 24.84 -6.81 27.95
C TYR A 709 26.19 -6.24 27.48
N GLU A 710 27.06 -7.14 27.02
CA GLU A 710 28.23 -6.76 26.26
C GLU A 710 28.29 -7.49 24.92
N ALA A 711 28.87 -6.83 23.93
CA ALA A 711 29.17 -7.35 22.61
C ALA A 711 30.67 -7.25 22.35
N ASP A 712 31.31 -8.41 22.23
CA ASP A 712 32.74 -8.54 21.96
C ASP A 712 32.98 -9.08 20.55
N ILE A 713 34.11 -8.75 19.95
CA ILE A 713 34.44 -9.21 18.58
C ILE A 713 35.46 -10.34 18.69
N GLN A 714 34.99 -11.55 18.37
CA GLN A 714 35.77 -12.78 18.45
C GLN A 714 35.76 -13.46 17.07
N ASP A 715 36.95 -13.71 16.53
CA ASP A 715 37.14 -14.38 15.23
C ASP A 715 36.32 -13.74 14.08
N GLY A 716 36.19 -12.40 14.10
CA GLY A 716 35.42 -11.65 13.11
C GLY A 716 33.89 -11.82 13.23
N THR A 717 33.40 -12.26 14.38
CA THR A 717 31.97 -12.30 14.71
C THR A 717 31.69 -11.50 15.97
N ILE A 718 30.50 -10.91 16.06
CA ILE A 718 30.06 -10.18 17.25
C ILE A 718 29.36 -11.16 18.18
N ARG A 719 29.90 -11.33 19.38
CA ARG A 719 29.36 -12.21 20.41
C ARG A 719 28.72 -11.40 21.53
N TYR A 720 27.43 -11.60 21.73
CA TYR A 720 26.61 -10.96 22.75
C TYR A 720 26.53 -11.83 24.00
N THR A 721 26.79 -11.25 25.17
CA THR A 721 26.76 -11.92 26.47
C THR A 721 25.99 -11.07 27.48
N CYS A 722 25.16 -11.72 28.29
CA CYS A 722 24.47 -11.08 29.42
C CYS A 722 25.46 -10.89 30.58
N LEU A 723 25.49 -9.69 31.17
CA LEU A 723 26.35 -9.39 32.32
C LEU A 723 25.64 -9.60 33.67
N SER A 724 24.31 -9.76 33.66
CA SER A 724 23.54 -10.12 34.85
C SER A 724 23.41 -11.64 34.99
N GLY A 725 23.17 -12.11 36.22
CA GLY A 725 22.80 -13.51 36.50
C GLY A 725 21.35 -13.87 36.17
N ASP A 726 20.55 -12.90 35.72
CA ASP A 726 19.13 -13.05 35.39
C ASP A 726 18.84 -12.40 34.04
N GLU A 727 18.62 -13.23 33.03
CA GLU A 727 18.68 -12.85 31.62
C GLU A 727 17.28 -12.70 31.00
N VAL A 728 17.12 -11.66 30.17
CA VAL A 728 15.88 -11.45 29.42
C VAL A 728 15.62 -12.61 28.46
N THR A 729 14.40 -13.13 28.46
CA THR A 729 13.96 -14.18 27.56
C THR A 729 13.19 -13.58 26.38
N VAL A 730 13.50 -14.05 25.17
CA VAL A 730 12.76 -13.77 23.95
C VAL A 730 11.68 -14.82 23.77
N ALA A 731 10.42 -14.39 23.77
CA ALA A 731 9.27 -15.22 23.49
C ALA A 731 8.69 -14.92 22.10
N THR A 732 8.58 -15.96 21.27
CA THR A 732 7.81 -15.95 20.02
C THR A 732 6.66 -16.94 20.13
N ALA A 733 5.73 -16.96 19.16
CA ALA A 733 4.63 -17.92 19.15
C ALA A 733 5.08 -19.40 19.08
N ARG A 734 6.34 -19.67 18.73
CA ARG A 734 6.86 -21.03 18.48
C ARG A 734 8.06 -21.43 19.34
N SER A 735 8.72 -20.47 20.00
CA SER A 735 9.93 -20.73 20.79
C SER A 735 10.13 -19.70 21.89
N GLN A 736 10.84 -20.12 22.94
CA GLN A 736 11.44 -19.25 23.94
C GLN A 736 12.94 -19.51 23.98
N GLN A 737 13.75 -18.45 24.06
CA GLN A 737 15.20 -18.55 24.16
C GLN A 737 15.78 -17.32 24.89
N PRO A 738 16.97 -17.40 25.50
CA PRO A 738 17.63 -16.23 26.07
C PRO A 738 17.92 -15.15 25.02
N LEU A 739 17.89 -13.88 25.44
CA LEU A 739 18.11 -12.75 24.52
C LEU A 739 19.52 -12.77 23.93
N SER A 740 20.56 -13.13 24.70
CA SER A 740 21.92 -13.28 24.14
C SER A 740 21.96 -14.30 23.01
N GLN A 741 21.27 -15.44 23.14
CA GLN A 741 21.18 -16.44 22.08
C GLN A 741 20.49 -15.87 20.84
N TRP A 742 19.39 -15.13 21.02
CA TRP A 742 18.69 -14.48 19.91
C TRP A 742 19.57 -13.40 19.24
N LEU A 743 20.27 -12.57 20.02
CA LEU A 743 21.17 -11.54 19.52
C LEU A 743 22.35 -12.12 18.73
N ASN A 744 22.93 -13.23 19.20
CA ASN A 744 24.01 -13.93 18.47
C ASN A 744 23.54 -14.49 17.10
N ALA A 745 22.24 -14.74 16.92
CA ALA A 745 21.68 -15.20 15.66
C ALA A 745 21.21 -14.07 14.72
N ASN A 746 20.80 -12.92 15.27
CA ASN A 746 20.16 -11.84 14.50
C ASN A 746 20.99 -10.54 14.42
N GLY A 747 21.91 -10.32 15.36
CA GLY A 747 22.73 -9.12 15.47
C GLY A 747 21.97 -7.87 15.92
N LEU A 748 22.75 -6.81 16.17
CA LEU A 748 22.31 -5.43 16.37
C LEU A 748 23.11 -4.53 15.43
N THR A 749 22.58 -3.33 15.20
CA THR A 749 23.33 -2.25 14.56
C THR A 749 23.94 -1.35 15.64
N PHE A 750 25.23 -1.05 15.55
CA PHE A 750 25.92 -0.11 16.42
C PHE A 750 26.29 1.15 15.67
N ILE A 751 26.12 2.31 16.30
CA ILE A 751 26.46 3.61 15.75
C ILE A 751 27.55 4.21 16.63
N LEU A 752 28.70 4.53 16.03
CA LEU A 752 29.84 5.15 16.68
C LEU A 752 30.01 6.61 16.25
N ASP A 753 30.83 7.33 17.00
CA ASP A 753 31.35 8.63 16.59
C ASP A 753 32.03 8.59 15.21
N HIS A 754 32.11 9.77 14.59
CA HIS A 754 32.59 9.95 13.22
C HIS A 754 31.78 9.21 12.14
N ASP A 755 30.46 9.02 12.31
CA ASP A 755 29.55 8.42 11.31
C ASP A 755 30.00 7.03 10.87
N ARG A 756 30.40 6.24 11.85
CA ARG A 756 30.79 4.84 11.68
C ARG A 756 29.65 3.97 12.15
N ILE A 757 29.22 3.06 11.28
CA ILE A 757 28.12 2.15 11.57
C ILE A 757 28.68 0.75 11.50
N ILE A 758 28.37 -0.06 12.51
CA ILE A 758 28.59 -1.49 12.49
C ILE A 758 27.24 -2.14 12.30
N ASP A 759 27.10 -2.89 11.22
CA ASP A 759 25.90 -3.69 10.96
C ASP A 759 26.32 -5.08 10.51
N GLY A 760 25.95 -6.09 11.30
CA GLY A 760 26.62 -7.39 11.26
C GLY A 760 28.11 -7.27 11.59
N ALA A 761 28.92 -8.19 11.09
CA ALA A 761 30.38 -8.19 11.30
C ALA A 761 31.13 -7.19 10.39
N MET A 762 30.49 -6.07 10.02
CA MET A 762 30.96 -5.13 9.00
C MET A 762 30.92 -3.70 9.51
N LEU A 763 32.00 -2.95 9.27
CA LEU A 763 32.14 -1.53 9.53
C LEU A 763 31.90 -0.72 8.24
N TYR A 764 30.98 0.24 8.32
CA TYR A 764 30.65 1.18 7.26
C TYR A 764 31.14 2.57 7.70
N ARG A 765 32.05 3.16 6.91
CA ARG A 765 32.57 4.50 7.17
C ARG A 765 32.64 5.32 5.87
N PRO A 766 32.10 6.55 5.85
CA PRO A 766 32.39 7.51 4.79
C PRO A 766 33.89 7.78 4.64
N THR A 767 34.33 7.99 3.41
CA THR A 767 35.74 8.27 3.07
C THR A 767 36.02 9.74 2.73
N TRP A 768 34.98 10.57 2.67
CA TRP A 768 35.09 11.99 2.34
C TRP A 768 35.28 12.87 3.58
N ASP A 769 36.06 13.93 3.42
CA ASP A 769 36.29 14.93 4.46
C ASP A 769 35.03 15.73 4.78
N ARG A 770 34.95 16.19 6.04
CA ARG A 770 33.83 16.93 6.58
C ARG A 770 34.35 18.12 7.39
N PRO A 771 33.94 19.35 7.08
CA PRO A 771 34.25 20.47 7.96
C PRO A 771 33.53 20.30 9.31
N PRO A 772 34.07 20.87 10.41
CA PRO A 772 33.37 20.96 11.68
C PRO A 772 32.01 21.65 11.52
N PHE A 773 31.08 21.38 12.45
CA PHE A 773 29.76 21.99 12.42
C PHE A 773 29.88 23.51 12.50
N ASP A 774 29.16 24.19 11.60
CA ASP A 774 29.16 25.64 11.51
C ASP A 774 28.52 26.26 12.75
N THR A 775 29.28 27.06 13.50
CA THR A 775 28.81 27.70 14.73
C THR A 775 27.67 28.67 14.49
N ASP A 776 27.55 29.22 13.28
CA ASP A 776 26.46 30.14 12.91
C ASP A 776 25.11 29.41 12.80
N GLN A 777 25.12 28.07 12.75
CA GLN A 777 23.92 27.23 12.76
C GLN A 777 23.48 26.84 14.20
N LEU A 778 24.24 27.19 15.23
CA LEU A 778 23.86 26.97 16.63
C LEU A 778 22.84 28.01 17.08
N THR A 779 21.80 27.58 17.81
CA THR A 779 20.75 28.47 18.32
C THR A 779 20.98 28.72 19.81
N ALA A 780 21.19 29.99 20.17
CA ALA A 780 21.33 30.41 21.56
C ALA A 780 19.95 30.55 22.21
N LEU A 781 19.72 29.84 23.32
CA LEU A 781 18.52 30.02 24.15
C LEU A 781 18.88 30.60 25.51
N ASP A 782 18.01 31.46 26.05
CA ASP A 782 18.10 31.90 27.45
C ASP A 782 17.60 30.79 28.38
N TRP A 783 18.48 30.36 29.29
CA TRP A 783 18.26 29.33 30.30
C TRP A 783 18.05 29.90 31.71
N THR A 784 17.89 31.22 31.83
CA THR A 784 17.64 31.88 33.12
C THR A 784 16.38 31.32 33.78
N GLY A 785 16.50 30.88 35.04
CA GLY A 785 15.40 30.26 35.79
C GLY A 785 15.17 28.79 35.49
N ILE A 786 15.92 28.19 34.56
CA ILE A 786 15.87 26.75 34.26
C ILE A 786 16.98 26.03 35.00
N ASN A 787 16.64 24.92 35.66
CA ASN A 787 17.62 24.01 36.20
C ASN A 787 18.12 23.09 35.09
N ILE A 788 19.28 23.39 34.53
CA ILE A 788 19.90 22.61 33.45
C ILE A 788 20.25 21.17 33.86
N ARG A 789 20.12 20.82 35.13
CA ARG A 789 20.28 19.46 35.69
C ARG A 789 18.97 18.64 35.70
N THR A 790 17.84 19.25 35.33
CA THR A 790 16.51 18.62 35.33
C THR A 790 15.99 18.54 33.90
N GLU A 791 15.99 17.34 33.32
CA GLU A 791 15.60 17.08 31.93
C GLU A 791 14.08 17.15 31.72
N SER A 792 13.35 16.16 32.25
CA SER A 792 11.91 15.98 32.02
C SER A 792 11.04 16.93 32.84
N GLN A 793 9.93 17.38 32.24
CA GLN A 793 8.88 18.12 32.96
C GLN A 793 8.02 17.21 33.85
N THR A 794 8.03 15.89 33.64
CA THR A 794 7.20 14.88 34.33
C THR A 794 5.69 15.13 34.23
N VAL A 795 4.87 14.25 34.82
CA VAL A 795 3.40 14.44 34.96
C VAL A 795 3.03 15.76 35.67
N ALA A 796 3.96 16.32 36.47
CA ALA A 796 3.77 17.57 37.20
C ALA A 796 3.96 18.84 36.35
N ARG A 797 4.52 18.73 35.13
CA ARG A 797 4.89 19.87 34.26
C ARG A 797 5.79 20.89 34.96
N LEU A 798 6.95 20.44 35.42
CA LEU A 798 7.93 21.24 36.15
C LEU A 798 8.43 22.43 35.28
N PRO A 799 8.16 23.70 35.67
CA PRO A 799 8.45 24.85 34.81
C PRO A 799 9.95 25.19 34.68
N HIS A 800 10.78 24.57 35.53
CA HIS A 800 12.23 24.78 35.57
C HIS A 800 13.01 23.65 34.90
N SER A 801 12.34 22.74 34.18
CA SER A 801 13.02 21.66 33.44
C SER A 801 13.46 22.12 32.04
N VAL A 802 14.44 21.41 31.47
CA VAL A 802 14.93 21.64 30.11
C VAL A 802 13.83 21.39 29.08
N GLN A 803 13.08 20.30 29.23
CA GLN A 803 11.97 19.96 28.33
C GLN A 803 10.87 21.03 28.35
N PHE A 804 10.51 21.58 29.53
CA PHE A 804 9.50 22.64 29.62
C PHE A 804 9.95 23.93 28.92
N ARG A 805 11.23 24.29 29.04
CA ARG A 805 11.82 25.42 28.30
C ARG A 805 11.79 25.20 26.78
N ALA A 806 12.05 23.97 26.33
CA ALA A 806 11.95 23.61 24.92
C ALA A 806 10.50 23.70 24.41
N ILE A 807 9.52 23.18 25.15
CA ILE A 807 8.08 23.33 24.85
C ILE A 807 7.70 24.80 24.74
N THR A 808 8.20 25.65 25.65
CA THR A 808 7.95 27.10 25.63
C THR A 808 8.50 27.75 24.36
N GLU A 809 9.70 27.35 23.91
CA GLU A 809 10.27 27.82 22.63
C GLU A 809 9.42 27.39 21.43
N LEU A 810 9.02 26.12 21.39
CA LEU A 810 8.20 25.56 20.32
C LEU A 810 6.83 26.22 20.23
N THR A 811 6.20 26.47 21.38
CA THR A 811 4.88 27.12 21.47
C THR A 811 4.95 28.60 21.08
N ALA A 812 6.11 29.23 21.25
CA ALA A 812 6.34 30.62 20.84
C ALA A 812 6.68 30.78 19.34
N ASP A 813 6.80 29.68 18.58
CA ASP A 813 7.06 29.73 17.14
C ASP A 813 5.92 30.52 16.44
N PRO A 814 6.22 31.64 15.76
CA PRO A 814 5.20 32.47 15.10
C PRO A 814 4.42 31.73 14.01
N ALA A 815 5.01 30.70 13.40
CA ALA A 815 4.33 29.87 12.41
C ALA A 815 3.29 28.92 13.05
N GLY A 816 3.39 28.68 14.36
CA GLY A 816 2.56 27.74 15.09
C GLY A 816 2.87 26.28 14.79
N TRP A 817 2.33 25.37 15.62
CA TRP A 817 2.37 23.93 15.41
C TRP A 817 0.95 23.39 15.46
N ASP A 818 0.65 22.38 14.64
CA ASP A 818 -0.64 21.69 14.67
C ASP A 818 -0.69 20.70 15.84
N VAL A 819 0.43 20.01 16.11
CA VAL A 819 0.61 19.13 17.27
C VAL A 819 1.97 19.35 17.90
N ILE A 820 2.00 19.42 19.24
CA ILE A 820 3.20 19.24 20.06
C ILE A 820 2.87 18.14 21.09
N LEU A 821 3.57 17.02 21.00
CA LEU A 821 3.33 15.85 21.84
C LEU A 821 4.55 15.55 22.74
N ASP A 822 4.28 15.37 24.03
CA ASP A 822 5.24 14.92 25.03
C ASP A 822 5.35 13.39 24.99
N ASP A 823 6.33 12.89 24.23
CA ASP A 823 6.59 11.46 24.02
C ASP A 823 7.63 10.88 25.01
N ASP A 824 8.08 11.70 25.99
CA ASP A 824 9.08 11.33 27.00
C ASP A 824 8.73 10.03 27.74
N GLY A 825 9.71 9.11 27.74
CA GLY A 825 9.72 7.85 28.48
C GLY A 825 10.30 6.68 27.69
N THR A 826 10.54 5.54 28.35
CA THR A 826 11.21 4.38 27.73
C THR A 826 10.63 3.99 26.36
N GLY A 827 11.49 3.81 25.35
CA GLY A 827 11.12 3.44 23.98
C GLY A 827 10.53 4.58 23.16
N GLU A 828 10.82 5.83 23.52
CA GLU A 828 10.35 7.03 22.81
C GLU A 828 10.87 7.13 21.37
N ILE A 829 10.11 7.90 20.59
CA ILE A 829 10.53 8.38 19.29
C ILE A 829 11.51 9.54 19.46
N ALA A 830 11.16 10.48 20.34
CA ALA A 830 11.93 11.64 20.80
C ALA A 830 11.28 12.18 22.08
N ASP A 831 11.96 13.06 22.84
CA ASP A 831 11.34 13.68 24.02
C ASP A 831 10.08 14.50 23.67
N LEU A 832 10.15 15.22 22.55
CA LEU A 832 9.02 15.98 21.98
C LEU A 832 8.89 15.71 20.48
N VAL A 833 7.66 15.50 20.04
CA VAL A 833 7.32 15.32 18.62
C VAL A 833 6.39 16.45 18.20
N CYS A 834 6.84 17.26 17.24
CA CYS A 834 6.08 18.38 16.71
C CYS A 834 5.71 18.12 15.24
N LEU A 835 4.49 18.45 14.87
CA LEU A 835 3.97 18.22 13.53
C LEU A 835 3.24 19.48 13.05
N ARG A 836 3.48 19.89 11.80
CA ARG A 836 2.66 20.91 11.14
C ARG A 836 2.62 20.78 9.63
N VAL A 837 1.59 21.33 9.01
CA VAL A 837 1.44 21.39 7.56
C VAL A 837 1.90 22.75 7.03
N GLU A 838 2.83 22.72 6.08
CA GLU A 838 3.35 23.89 5.37
C GLU A 838 3.12 23.71 3.86
N GLY A 839 1.99 24.23 3.35
CA GLY A 839 1.63 24.10 1.94
C GLY A 839 1.40 22.64 1.53
N ASP A 840 2.24 22.10 0.64
CA ASP A 840 2.19 20.70 0.18
C ASP A 840 3.09 19.75 1.00
N THR A 841 3.61 20.22 2.13
CA THR A 841 4.60 19.52 2.94
C THR A 841 4.13 19.32 4.38
N LEU A 842 4.24 18.08 4.90
CA LEU A 842 4.13 17.79 6.33
C LEU A 842 5.52 17.87 6.97
N LEU A 843 5.72 18.84 7.86
CA LEU A 843 6.93 18.97 8.65
C LEU A 843 6.81 18.16 9.95
N ILE A 844 7.73 17.22 10.13
CA ILE A 844 7.91 16.44 11.35
C ILE A 844 9.19 16.90 12.06
N GLN A 845 9.08 17.47 13.25
CA GLN A 845 10.23 17.87 14.04
C GLN A 845 10.37 16.98 15.28
N LEU A 846 11.51 16.30 15.38
CA LEU A 846 11.85 15.43 16.51
C LEU A 846 12.87 16.16 17.38
N VAL A 847 12.52 16.38 18.64
CA VAL A 847 13.34 17.16 19.59
C VAL A 847 13.84 16.24 20.68
N HIS A 848 15.16 16.14 20.80
CA HIS A 848 15.84 15.35 21.83
C HIS A 848 16.43 16.28 22.88
N CYS A 849 16.09 16.08 24.15
CA CYS A 849 16.47 16.91 25.29
C CYS A 849 17.37 16.13 26.25
N LYS A 850 18.43 16.75 26.76
CA LYS A 850 19.21 16.15 27.84
C LYS A 850 19.64 17.18 28.87
N PHE A 851 19.67 16.77 30.14
CA PHE A 851 20.30 17.57 31.19
C PHE A 851 21.81 17.73 30.95
N SER A 852 22.43 18.71 31.59
CA SER A 852 23.88 18.87 31.61
C SER A 852 24.52 18.05 32.73
N HIS A 853 25.66 17.40 32.44
CA HIS A 853 26.43 16.69 33.46
C HIS A 853 27.15 17.62 34.45
N GLY A 854 27.26 18.93 34.15
CA GLY A 854 27.86 19.93 35.03
C GLY A 854 26.89 21.04 35.42
N ASP A 855 27.23 21.77 36.49
CA ASP A 855 26.40 22.88 36.99
C ASP A 855 26.47 24.14 36.10
N ASN A 856 27.47 24.23 35.23
CA ASN A 856 27.68 25.37 34.34
C ASN A 856 27.86 24.91 32.89
N PRO A 857 27.30 25.66 31.91
CA PRO A 857 27.55 25.42 30.49
C PRO A 857 29.05 25.46 30.13
N GLY A 858 29.45 24.66 29.15
CA GLY A 858 30.84 24.54 28.74
C GLY A 858 31.03 23.69 27.49
N ALA A 859 32.21 23.07 27.41
CA ALA A 859 32.71 22.40 26.20
C ALA A 859 32.78 20.86 26.35
N ARG A 860 31.90 20.27 27.17
CA ARG A 860 31.92 18.83 27.45
C ARG A 860 31.28 18.08 26.29
N VAL A 861 32.06 17.24 25.61
CA VAL A 861 31.55 16.37 24.54
C VAL A 861 30.59 15.31 25.08
N ALA A 862 30.79 14.86 26.33
CA ALA A 862 29.94 13.88 26.99
C ALA A 862 28.48 14.32 27.12
N ASP A 863 28.21 15.64 27.16
CA ASP A 863 26.85 16.19 27.16
C ASP A 863 26.12 15.92 25.81
N LEU A 864 26.83 15.54 24.73
CA LEU A 864 26.28 15.38 23.38
C LEU A 864 26.18 13.92 22.90
N TYR A 865 26.89 12.96 23.49
CA TYR A 865 26.96 11.60 22.93
C TYR A 865 25.59 10.91 22.82
N GLU A 866 24.81 10.93 23.90
CA GLU A 866 23.47 10.32 23.93
C GLU A 866 22.51 11.03 22.96
N LEU A 867 22.53 12.36 22.95
CA LEU A 867 21.68 13.19 22.07
C LEU A 867 21.98 12.98 20.59
N CYS A 868 23.26 12.96 20.22
CA CYS A 868 23.67 12.65 18.84
C CYS A 868 23.29 11.22 18.46
N GLY A 869 23.40 10.27 19.40
CA GLY A 869 22.88 8.91 19.24
C GLY A 869 21.38 8.87 18.97
N GLN A 870 20.56 9.49 19.81
CA GLN A 870 19.09 9.58 19.64
C GLN A 870 18.72 10.26 18.31
N ALA A 871 19.41 11.35 17.95
CA ALA A 871 19.25 12.01 16.66
C ALA A 871 19.53 11.06 15.50
N GLN A 872 20.66 10.35 15.49
CA GLN A 872 21.00 9.39 14.42
C GLN A 872 20.03 8.20 14.39
N LYS A 873 19.55 7.70 15.53
CA LYS A 873 18.54 6.63 15.60
C LYS A 873 17.20 7.04 14.98
N SER A 874 16.88 8.34 14.99
CA SER A 874 15.63 8.88 14.45
C SER A 874 15.44 8.63 12.95
N VAL A 875 16.52 8.34 12.20
CA VAL A 875 16.44 8.06 10.74
C VAL A 875 15.49 6.92 10.40
N ARG A 876 15.30 5.97 11.32
CA ARG A 876 14.42 4.82 11.14
C ARG A 876 12.97 5.22 10.90
N TRP A 877 12.52 6.31 11.54
CA TRP A 877 11.13 6.76 11.49
C TRP A 877 10.74 7.38 10.14
N ARG A 878 11.71 7.87 9.36
CA ARG A 878 11.45 8.40 8.02
C ARG A 878 11.18 7.29 6.99
N ARG A 879 11.79 6.11 7.17
CA ARG A 879 11.71 4.98 6.21
C ARG A 879 10.28 4.54 5.94
N ASP A 880 9.44 4.60 6.96
CA ASP A 880 8.01 4.33 6.85
C ASP A 880 7.30 5.09 7.98
N LEU A 881 6.46 6.06 7.61
CA LEU A 881 5.71 6.84 8.60
C LEU A 881 4.57 6.05 9.25
N ARG A 882 4.18 4.88 8.70
CA ARG A 882 3.11 4.07 9.29
C ARG A 882 3.52 3.53 10.67
N PRO A 883 4.69 2.86 10.84
CA PRO A 883 5.23 2.57 12.17
C PRO A 883 5.37 3.81 13.07
N PHE A 884 5.75 4.97 12.52
CA PHE A 884 5.92 6.21 13.29
C PHE A 884 4.60 6.68 13.92
N PHE A 885 3.56 6.93 13.12
CA PHE A 885 2.27 7.38 13.64
C PHE A 885 1.61 6.32 14.53
N LYS A 886 1.73 5.03 14.18
CA LYS A 886 1.23 3.93 15.02
C LYS A 886 1.90 3.94 16.40
N ALA A 887 3.22 4.07 16.43
CA ALA A 887 3.97 4.11 17.69
C ALA A 887 3.57 5.34 18.51
N LEU A 888 3.53 6.51 17.89
CA LEU A 888 3.18 7.78 18.54
C LEU A 888 1.78 7.74 19.16
N LEU A 889 0.77 7.27 18.42
CA LEU A 889 -0.60 7.16 18.90
C LEU A 889 -0.73 6.17 20.09
N LEU A 890 -0.13 4.99 19.96
CA LEU A 890 -0.17 3.97 21.00
C LEU A 890 0.54 4.44 22.29
N ARG A 891 1.64 5.18 22.14
CA ARG A 891 2.39 5.77 23.26
C ARG A 891 1.60 6.89 23.93
N ALA A 892 1.00 7.79 23.14
CA ALA A 892 0.13 8.84 23.64
C ALA A 892 -1.03 8.26 24.44
N GLN A 893 -1.72 7.24 23.90
CA GLN A 893 -2.78 6.53 24.60
C GLN A 893 -2.29 5.86 25.89
N ALA A 894 -1.15 5.16 25.84
CA ALA A 894 -0.62 4.48 27.03
C ALA A 894 -0.21 5.47 28.13
N LYS A 895 0.38 6.61 27.76
CA LYS A 895 0.73 7.71 28.68
C LYS A 895 -0.53 8.32 29.29
N HIS A 896 -1.55 8.56 28.47
CA HIS A 896 -2.86 9.04 28.95
C HIS A 896 -3.49 8.09 29.97
N ASN A 897 -3.57 6.79 29.64
CA ASN A 897 -4.17 5.78 30.50
C ASN A 897 -3.42 5.60 31.84
N ARG A 898 -2.10 5.78 31.82
CA ARG A 898 -1.25 5.66 33.02
C ARG A 898 -1.34 6.88 33.92
N ASP A 899 -1.28 8.07 33.34
CA ASP A 899 -1.08 9.31 34.09
C ASP A 899 -2.39 10.10 34.32
N GLY A 900 -3.46 9.77 33.59
CA GLY A 900 -4.76 10.46 33.64
C GLY A 900 -4.72 11.89 33.08
N LYS A 901 -3.66 12.26 32.35
CA LYS A 901 -3.45 13.58 31.74
C LYS A 901 -3.18 13.44 30.25
N SER A 902 -3.54 14.47 29.48
CA SER A 902 -3.22 14.51 28.05
C SER A 902 -1.71 14.68 27.83
N PRO A 903 -1.07 13.87 26.97
CA PRO A 903 0.31 14.07 26.54
C PRO A 903 0.46 15.17 25.47
N PHE A 904 -0.65 15.75 24.99
CA PHE A 904 -0.64 16.84 24.01
C PHE A 904 -0.45 18.17 24.73
N GLU A 905 0.59 18.92 24.34
CA GLU A 905 0.79 20.32 24.73
C GLU A 905 0.08 21.27 23.76
N VAL A 906 0.05 20.91 22.48
CA VAL A 906 -0.73 21.57 21.42
C VAL A 906 -1.41 20.48 20.58
N GLY A 907 -2.64 20.75 20.15
CA GLY A 907 -3.47 19.80 19.41
C GLY A 907 -4.08 18.73 20.30
N ASP A 908 -4.61 17.68 19.68
CA ASP A 908 -5.31 16.58 20.32
C ASP A 908 -5.19 15.31 19.47
N PRO A 909 -5.74 14.16 19.92
CA PRO A 909 -5.72 12.93 19.13
C PRO A 909 -6.33 13.06 17.74
N SER A 910 -7.43 13.81 17.59
CA SER A 910 -8.09 14.06 16.31
C SER A 910 -7.12 14.72 15.33
N LYS A 911 -6.48 15.82 15.76
CA LYS A 911 -5.49 16.53 14.93
C LYS A 911 -4.29 15.64 14.56
N LEU A 912 -3.84 14.76 15.46
CA LEU A 912 -2.77 13.81 15.13
C LEU A 912 -3.18 12.79 14.05
N PHE A 913 -4.42 12.30 14.10
CA PHE A 913 -4.97 11.43 13.06
C PHE A 913 -5.14 12.18 11.73
N GLU A 914 -5.61 13.42 11.74
CA GLU A 914 -5.69 14.27 10.55
C GLU A 914 -4.32 14.39 9.86
N LEU A 915 -3.27 14.71 10.63
CA LEU A 915 -1.90 14.81 10.11
C LEU A 915 -1.34 13.50 9.59
N GLN A 916 -1.71 12.37 10.21
CA GLN A 916 -1.37 11.03 9.70
C GLN A 916 -1.97 10.79 8.32
N GLU A 917 -3.24 11.16 8.09
CA GLU A 917 -3.87 10.99 6.79
C GLU A 917 -3.25 11.92 5.75
N MET A 918 -2.95 13.16 6.13
CA MET A 918 -2.25 14.12 5.26
C MET A 918 -0.82 13.67 4.90
N SER A 919 -0.13 12.93 5.79
CA SER A 919 1.26 12.48 5.54
C SER A 919 1.44 11.57 4.32
N LEU A 920 0.34 11.07 3.75
CA LEU A 920 0.34 10.16 2.61
C LEU A 920 0.31 10.88 1.27
N VAL A 921 -0.25 12.09 1.26
CA VAL A 921 -0.42 12.93 0.06
C VAL A 921 0.58 14.08 0.08
N LEU A 922 0.93 14.58 1.27
CA LEU A 922 1.92 15.62 1.42
C LEU A 922 3.33 15.05 1.30
N ARG A 923 4.22 15.86 0.75
CA ARG A 923 5.67 15.59 0.84
C ARG A 923 6.04 15.64 2.32
N THR A 924 6.74 14.64 2.82
CA THR A 924 7.20 14.70 4.21
C THR A 924 8.58 15.35 4.27
N SER A 925 8.72 16.31 5.17
CA SER A 925 10.00 16.85 5.61
C SER A 925 10.22 16.48 7.07
N MET A 926 11.45 16.10 7.42
CA MET A 926 11.80 15.82 8.80
C MET A 926 12.90 16.78 9.24
N ARG A 927 12.82 17.29 10.47
CA ARG A 927 13.85 18.11 11.11
C ARG A 927 14.20 17.50 12.47
N ILE A 928 15.49 17.47 12.80
CA ILE A 928 15.96 16.98 14.09
C ILE A 928 16.50 18.16 14.89
N VAL A 929 16.10 18.25 16.15
CA VAL A 929 16.57 19.26 17.10
C VAL A 929 17.23 18.56 18.28
N ILE A 930 18.43 19.01 18.63
CA ILE A 930 19.13 18.62 19.85
C ILE A 930 19.07 19.79 20.83
N VAL A 931 18.64 19.55 22.06
CA VAL A 931 18.55 20.55 23.12
C VAL A 931 19.53 20.18 24.23
N GLN A 932 20.65 20.91 24.30
CA GLN A 932 21.69 20.67 25.30
C GLN A 932 22.15 21.99 25.95
N PRO A 933 21.51 22.43 27.05
CA PRO A 933 21.90 23.65 27.76
C PRO A 933 23.33 23.59 28.33
N GLY A 934 23.88 22.40 28.54
CA GLY A 934 25.25 22.19 29.02
C GLY A 934 26.34 22.60 28.03
N MET A 935 26.01 22.73 26.74
CA MET A 935 26.93 23.23 25.71
C MET A 935 26.84 24.77 25.66
N SER A 936 27.97 25.46 25.54
CA SER A 936 28.01 26.91 25.30
C SER A 936 28.55 27.20 23.89
N ILE A 937 27.88 28.09 23.16
CA ILE A 937 28.27 28.50 21.80
C ILE A 937 29.63 29.18 21.81
N SER A 938 29.81 30.17 22.69
CA SER A 938 31.08 30.91 22.83
C SER A 938 32.28 30.04 23.24
N ARG A 939 32.02 28.83 23.77
CA ARG A 939 33.05 27.88 24.23
C ARG A 939 33.04 26.56 23.45
N ALA A 940 32.33 26.48 22.32
CA ALA A 940 32.20 25.25 21.55
C ALA A 940 33.59 24.72 21.14
N SER A 941 33.88 23.48 21.52
CA SER A 941 35.16 22.83 21.19
C SER A 941 35.09 22.10 19.85
N THR A 942 36.24 21.95 19.18
CA THR A 942 36.33 21.19 17.92
C THR A 942 35.72 19.79 18.02
N PRO A 943 35.97 18.99 19.08
CA PRO A 943 35.33 17.67 19.21
C PRO A 943 33.79 17.71 19.30
N GLN A 944 33.20 18.75 19.90
CA GLN A 944 31.73 18.93 19.90
C GLN A 944 31.23 19.22 18.49
N LEU A 945 31.91 20.13 17.77
CA LEU A 945 31.54 20.51 16.41
C LEU A 945 31.73 19.35 15.42
N ASP A 946 32.77 18.53 15.57
CA ASP A 946 33.00 17.35 14.71
C ASP A 946 31.94 16.26 14.92
N LEU A 947 31.51 16.05 16.18
CA LEU A 947 30.44 15.12 16.52
C LEU A 947 29.09 15.58 15.94
N LEU A 948 28.79 16.88 16.06
CA LEU A 948 27.59 17.48 15.47
C LEU A 948 27.61 17.43 13.93
N ALA A 949 28.76 17.70 13.29
CA ALA A 949 28.93 17.59 11.85
C ALA A 949 28.70 16.15 11.35
N SER A 950 29.23 15.16 12.08
CA SER A 950 29.03 13.75 11.78
C SER A 950 27.55 13.36 11.87
N THR A 951 26.85 13.87 12.88
CA THR A 951 25.41 13.66 13.06
C THR A 951 24.60 14.33 11.96
N GLN A 952 24.89 15.60 11.64
CA GLN A 952 24.23 16.34 10.56
C GLN A 952 24.42 15.66 9.20
N ALA A 953 25.64 15.21 8.89
CA ALA A 953 25.94 14.53 7.63
C ALA A 953 25.13 13.24 7.49
N TYR A 954 25.05 12.43 8.56
CA TYR A 954 24.27 11.20 8.56
C TYR A 954 22.77 11.46 8.35
N LEU A 955 22.19 12.45 9.06
CA LEU A 955 20.79 12.83 8.92
C LEU A 955 20.47 13.35 7.51
N ARG A 956 21.29 14.25 6.98
CA ARG A 956 21.11 14.85 5.66
C ARG A 956 21.19 13.80 4.54
N THR A 957 22.14 12.87 4.63
CA THR A 957 22.35 11.88 3.56
C THR A 957 21.42 10.67 3.64
N THR A 958 20.85 10.37 4.82
CA THR A 958 19.97 9.20 5.02
C THR A 958 18.49 9.56 4.92
N ILE A 959 18.07 10.69 5.49
CA ILE A 959 16.65 11.10 5.57
C ILE A 959 16.38 12.51 5.04
N ASN A 960 17.39 13.17 4.48
CA ASN A 960 17.32 14.54 3.99
C ASN A 960 16.81 15.54 5.05
N ALA A 961 17.21 15.34 6.32
CA ALA A 961 16.78 16.17 7.44
C ALA A 961 17.88 17.15 7.89
N PRO A 962 17.57 18.44 8.12
CA PRO A 962 18.48 19.36 8.79
C PRO A 962 18.57 19.05 10.30
N LEU A 963 19.73 19.36 10.88
CA LEU A 963 19.99 19.32 12.32
C LEU A 963 20.01 20.75 12.87
N SER A 964 19.28 21.01 13.94
CA SER A 964 19.36 22.24 14.73
C SER A 964 19.81 21.92 16.16
N VAL A 965 20.62 22.79 16.75
CA VAL A 965 21.19 22.58 18.08
C VAL A 965 20.88 23.79 18.95
N TRP A 966 20.13 23.58 20.02
CA TRP A 966 19.76 24.58 21.01
C TRP A 966 20.67 24.45 22.22
N CYS A 967 21.42 25.50 22.53
CA CYS A 967 22.44 25.49 23.57
C CYS A 967 22.53 26.82 24.30
N SER A 968 23.41 26.89 25.30
CA SER A 968 23.66 28.15 26.02
C SER A 968 24.47 29.12 25.16
N PRO A 969 24.25 30.44 25.32
CA PRO A 969 25.05 31.48 24.65
C PRO A 969 26.58 31.34 24.82
#